data_AF-A0A3L7JJA9-F1
#
_entry.id   AF-A0A3L7JJA9-F1
#
_cell.length_a   1.000
_cell.length_b   1.000
_cell.length_c   1.000
_cell.angle_alpha   90.00
_cell.angle_beta   90.00
_cell.angle_gamma   90.00
#
_symmetry.space_group_name_H-M   'P 1'
#
loop_
_entity.id
_entity.type
_entity.pdbx_description
1 polymer ?
#
loop_
_entity_poly.entity_id
_entity_poly.type
_entity_poly.pdbx_seq_one_letter_code
_entity_poly.pdbx_strand_id
1 'polypeptide(L)'
;MTDFAVGPRVLLRRLRELMAEPLDAQTRLDRIVAEIARNMVAEVCSLYVLRADEVLELYATEGLNPSAVHLASLRVGHGLVGTIAATARTLNLPEAEKHPAFRYLPETGEEAFSSFLGVPVLRAGRTLGVLTVQNKTKRVYREEELEALQTVSMVLAEMMASGDLANLSRAGIELDMRRPATFEGVGISDGVGLGYVVLHEPRIVVTNLFAEDVDIESGRLHDALGHLRVSIDDMLNREEIAADGEHRAVLEAYRMFAHDTGWVRRLEEAVQNGLTAEGAVEKVQNDTRARMIHVTDPYIRERMNDFDDLANRLLRQLVGGGREELLAADDNVIVARTMGAAELLDYPRDRIRGLVLEDGAITSHISIVARAMGIPVTGQTRGVVSMSENGDAIIVDGDEGRVHLRPPADLESLYAEKVRFRAKRQELYQALLDKPARTVDGVDIRLMMNAGLVVDMSQLEACGADGIGLFRTELQFMVASTFPRADRQEELYREVIDKADGKSILFRTLDIGGDKVLPYFRNAPNEENPAMGWRAIRLTLDRAGLFRTQIRALLRAARGQKLSLMLPMVTEASEIEQARDLIEREKSHLERHGYGLPSEISVGIMLEVPSLIWQLDRLKGLVDFISVGSNDLFQFIMATDRGNPVVGDRFDVLSCTFLRALRHIVRDCERLSIPLSLCGEMASRPLTALALVGIGFRTLSMSAASIGPVKACLRDVRLDDLTERLNTAIDHAERQDIRAFLKDYANESGLTL
;
A
#
# COMPACT_ATOMS: atom_id res chain seq x y z
N MET A 1 28.39 0.73 -56.94
CA MET A 1 28.14 1.20 -55.56
C MET A 1 27.19 0.19 -54.94
N THR A 2 27.74 -0.75 -54.19
CA THR A 2 27.04 -1.89 -53.59
C THR A 2 26.45 -1.46 -52.26
N ASP A 3 25.14 -1.66 -52.09
CA ASP A 3 24.40 -1.47 -50.83
C ASP A 3 24.94 -2.46 -49.79
N PHE A 4 25.64 -1.97 -48.76
CA PHE A 4 26.26 -2.80 -47.71
C PHE A 4 25.61 -2.64 -46.32
N ALA A 5 24.46 -1.95 -46.22
CA ALA A 5 23.68 -1.98 -44.98
C ALA A 5 22.86 -3.28 -44.94
N VAL A 6 23.45 -4.31 -44.35
CA VAL A 6 22.74 -5.55 -44.06
C VAL A 6 21.75 -5.24 -42.91
N GLY A 7 20.45 -5.34 -43.18
CA GLY A 7 19.41 -4.83 -42.26
C GLY A 7 19.36 -5.48 -40.86
N PRO A 8 18.58 -4.90 -39.92
CA PRO A 8 18.52 -5.27 -38.49
C PRO A 8 18.35 -6.76 -38.21
N ARG A 9 17.61 -7.46 -39.08
CA ARG A 9 17.33 -8.90 -38.99
C ARG A 9 18.59 -9.77 -39.04
N VAL A 10 19.60 -9.39 -39.81
CA VAL A 10 20.82 -10.21 -39.94
C VAL A 10 21.71 -10.07 -38.70
N LEU A 11 21.81 -8.86 -38.16
CA LEU A 11 22.52 -8.61 -36.91
C LEU A 11 21.88 -9.40 -35.76
N LEU A 12 20.54 -9.36 -35.62
CA LEU A 12 19.83 -10.09 -34.57
C LEU A 12 19.95 -11.61 -34.73
N ARG A 13 19.89 -12.12 -35.96
CA ARG A 13 20.13 -13.55 -36.23
C ARG A 13 21.53 -13.99 -35.80
N ARG A 14 22.56 -13.20 -36.11
CA ARG A 14 23.94 -13.50 -35.71
C ARG A 14 24.16 -13.38 -34.20
N LEU A 15 23.50 -12.41 -33.55
CA LEU A 15 23.51 -12.31 -32.09
C LEU A 15 22.86 -13.53 -31.45
N ARG A 16 21.74 -14.03 -31.99
CA ARG A 16 21.12 -15.28 -31.54
C ARG A 16 22.08 -16.47 -31.65
N GLU A 17 22.78 -16.59 -32.78
CA GLU A 17 23.80 -17.65 -32.99
C GLU A 17 24.92 -17.54 -31.95
N LEU A 18 25.46 -16.34 -31.70
CA LEU A 18 26.48 -16.07 -30.68
C LEU A 18 25.98 -16.35 -29.25
N MET A 19 24.70 -16.08 -28.96
CA MET A 19 24.11 -16.36 -27.65
C MET A 19 23.93 -17.85 -27.37
N ALA A 20 23.75 -18.66 -28.42
CA ALA A 20 23.63 -20.11 -28.32
C ALA A 20 25.00 -20.83 -28.22
N GLU A 21 26.12 -20.16 -28.55
CA GLU A 21 27.46 -20.72 -28.42
C GLU A 21 27.89 -20.82 -26.93
N PRO A 22 28.58 -21.90 -26.51
CA PRO A 22 29.10 -22.06 -25.17
C PRO A 22 30.40 -21.26 -24.98
N LEU A 23 30.28 -19.93 -24.95
CA LEU A 23 31.38 -18.98 -24.71
C LEU A 23 31.33 -18.42 -23.29
N ASP A 24 32.50 -18.13 -22.71
CA ASP A 24 32.58 -17.31 -21.50
C ASP A 24 32.09 -15.88 -21.76
N ALA A 25 31.67 -15.20 -20.71
CA ALA A 25 30.96 -13.94 -20.84
C ALA A 25 31.80 -12.81 -21.47
N GLN A 26 33.13 -12.76 -21.22
CA GLN A 26 33.98 -11.70 -21.79
C GLN A 26 34.18 -11.94 -23.28
N THR A 27 34.55 -13.16 -23.66
CA THR A 27 34.71 -13.54 -25.07
C THR A 27 33.42 -13.33 -25.85
N ARG A 28 32.26 -13.56 -25.23
CA ARG A 28 30.95 -13.28 -25.82
C ARG A 28 30.73 -11.80 -26.06
N LEU A 29 31.00 -10.94 -25.07
CA LEU A 29 30.89 -9.48 -25.22
C LEU A 29 31.80 -8.95 -26.32
N ASP A 30 33.06 -9.40 -26.36
CA ASP A 30 34.05 -8.99 -27.36
C ASP A 30 33.59 -9.36 -28.78
N ARG A 31 33.02 -10.55 -28.97
CA ARG A 31 32.44 -10.97 -30.26
C ARG A 31 31.19 -10.16 -30.63
N ILE A 32 30.35 -9.81 -29.65
CA ILE A 32 29.15 -9.01 -29.89
C ILE A 32 29.55 -7.61 -30.39
N VAL A 33 30.48 -6.91 -29.71
CA VAL A 33 30.91 -5.58 -30.15
C VAL A 33 31.60 -5.62 -31.52
N ALA A 34 32.38 -6.67 -31.82
CA ALA A 34 32.97 -6.86 -33.14
C ALA A 34 31.90 -7.11 -34.23
N GLU A 35 30.85 -7.87 -33.93
CA GLU A 35 29.75 -8.12 -34.87
C GLU A 35 28.91 -6.87 -35.15
N ILE A 36 28.68 -6.05 -34.12
CA ILE A 36 28.00 -4.75 -34.26
C ILE A 36 28.84 -3.82 -35.13
N ALA A 37 30.14 -3.68 -34.86
CA ALA A 37 31.04 -2.85 -35.64
C ALA A 37 31.03 -3.23 -37.13
N ARG A 38 31.09 -4.54 -37.43
CA ARG A 38 31.04 -5.06 -38.81
C ARG A 38 29.71 -4.77 -39.51
N ASN A 39 28.57 -5.01 -38.85
CA ASN A 39 27.26 -4.78 -39.47
C ASN A 39 26.96 -3.30 -39.69
N MET A 40 27.37 -2.44 -38.76
CA MET A 40 27.16 -0.98 -38.87
C MET A 40 28.19 -0.29 -39.78
N VAL A 41 29.21 -1.03 -40.24
CA VAL A 41 30.37 -0.48 -40.95
C VAL A 41 30.97 0.66 -40.11
N ALA A 42 31.15 0.41 -38.82
CA ALA A 42 31.74 1.31 -37.84
C ALA A 42 33.19 0.88 -37.58
N GLU A 43 34.11 1.85 -37.48
CA GLU A 43 35.49 1.54 -37.09
C GLU A 43 35.64 1.25 -35.59
N VAL A 44 34.67 1.69 -34.77
CA VAL A 44 34.63 1.44 -33.33
C VAL A 44 33.25 0.99 -32.89
N CYS A 45 33.21 0.00 -32.00
CA CYS A 45 32.05 -0.28 -31.15
C CYS A 45 32.52 -0.53 -29.70
N SER A 46 31.89 0.10 -28.72
CA SER A 46 32.28 -0.02 -27.31
C SER A 46 31.08 -0.17 -26.39
N LEU A 47 31.21 -1.03 -25.38
CA LEU A 47 30.22 -1.23 -24.32
C LEU A 47 30.78 -0.75 -22.98
N TYR A 48 30.10 0.22 -22.38
CA TYR A 48 30.36 0.69 -21.03
C TYR A 48 29.29 0.18 -20.08
N VAL A 49 29.69 -0.35 -18.93
CA VAL A 49 28.78 -0.88 -17.91
C VAL A 49 28.79 0.04 -16.69
N LEU A 50 27.60 0.38 -16.19
CA LEU A 50 27.42 1.23 -15.03
C LEU A 50 27.65 0.42 -13.75
N ARG A 51 28.58 0.91 -12.93
CA ARG A 51 28.89 0.37 -11.59
C ARG A 51 28.07 1.06 -10.51
N ALA A 52 28.01 0.42 -9.34
CA ALA A 52 27.30 0.92 -8.16
C ALA A 52 27.83 2.26 -7.62
N ASP A 53 29.08 2.63 -7.91
CA ASP A 53 29.70 3.91 -7.54
C ASP A 53 29.42 5.04 -8.56
N GLU A 54 28.40 4.87 -9.42
CA GLU A 54 28.02 5.79 -10.51
C GLU A 54 29.16 6.04 -11.52
N VAL A 55 29.99 5.02 -11.72
CA VAL A 55 31.09 5.02 -12.68
C VAL A 55 30.78 4.04 -13.82
N LEU A 56 30.87 4.52 -15.06
CA LEU A 56 30.83 3.69 -16.26
C LEU A 56 32.24 3.20 -16.55
N GLU A 57 32.41 1.89 -16.64
CA GLU A 57 33.67 1.23 -16.96
C GLU A 57 33.57 0.59 -18.34
N LEU A 58 34.64 0.67 -19.15
CA LEU A 58 34.70 0.05 -20.47
C LEU A 58 34.88 -1.47 -20.32
N TYR A 59 33.89 -2.25 -20.75
CA TYR A 59 33.88 -3.71 -20.61
C TYR A 59 34.24 -4.45 -21.89
N ALA A 60 33.93 -3.89 -23.06
CA ALA A 60 34.30 -4.47 -24.35
C ALA A 60 34.46 -3.38 -25.40
N THR A 61 35.40 -3.57 -26.32
CA THR A 61 35.58 -2.65 -27.46
C THR A 61 36.16 -3.36 -28.67
N GLU A 62 35.69 -2.97 -29.85
CA GLU A 62 36.35 -3.21 -31.14
C GLU A 62 36.82 -1.85 -31.67
N GLY A 63 38.08 -1.76 -32.10
CA GLY A 63 38.64 -0.55 -32.74
C GLY A 63 39.32 0.48 -31.82
N LEU A 64 38.96 0.54 -30.53
CA LEU A 64 39.74 1.30 -29.53
C LEU A 64 40.92 0.48 -28.99
N ASN A 65 41.75 1.11 -28.17
CA ASN A 65 42.87 0.42 -27.53
C ASN A 65 42.38 -0.73 -26.63
N PRO A 66 42.70 -2.00 -26.92
CA PRO A 66 42.23 -3.13 -26.11
C PRO A 66 42.75 -3.10 -24.67
N SER A 67 43.89 -2.46 -24.43
CA SER A 67 44.42 -2.30 -23.07
C SER A 67 43.63 -1.32 -22.21
N ALA A 68 42.61 -0.63 -22.75
CA ALA A 68 41.74 0.27 -22.01
C ALA A 68 40.54 -0.45 -21.36
N VAL A 69 40.26 -1.70 -21.75
CA VAL A 69 39.19 -2.52 -21.16
C VAL A 69 39.48 -2.75 -19.67
N HIS A 70 38.48 -2.53 -18.83
CA HIS A 70 38.55 -2.52 -17.35
C HIS A 70 39.46 -1.46 -16.71
N LEU A 71 39.97 -0.51 -17.49
CA LEU A 71 40.83 0.59 -17.00
C LEU A 71 40.23 1.96 -17.30
N ALA A 72 39.66 2.15 -18.49
CA ALA A 72 38.95 3.37 -18.85
C ALA A 72 37.62 3.44 -18.11
N SER A 73 37.41 4.55 -17.40
CA SER A 73 36.17 4.80 -16.67
C SER A 73 35.80 6.28 -16.65
N LEU A 74 34.50 6.56 -16.52
CA LEU A 74 33.96 7.91 -16.46
C LEU A 74 32.74 7.96 -15.53
N ARG A 75 32.49 9.12 -14.90
CA ARG A 75 31.30 9.27 -14.05
C ARG A 75 30.03 9.50 -14.88
N VAL A 76 28.88 9.12 -14.32
CA VAL A 76 27.58 9.53 -14.85
C VAL A 76 27.53 11.06 -15.01
N GLY A 77 26.98 11.53 -16.13
CA GLY A 77 26.92 12.95 -16.50
C GLY A 77 28.20 13.53 -17.10
N HIS A 78 29.31 12.79 -17.15
CA HIS A 78 30.57 13.24 -17.77
C HIS A 78 30.77 12.64 -19.17
N GLY A 79 31.14 13.45 -20.15
CA GLY A 79 31.33 12.96 -21.53
C GLY A 79 30.02 12.62 -22.24
N LEU A 80 30.10 12.23 -23.51
CA LEU A 80 28.91 11.80 -24.27
C LEU A 80 28.29 10.53 -23.67
N VAL A 81 29.14 9.57 -23.29
CA VAL A 81 28.74 8.30 -22.68
C VAL A 81 28.08 8.54 -21.31
N GLY A 82 28.67 9.35 -20.43
CA GLY A 82 28.05 9.66 -19.14
C GLY A 82 26.78 10.50 -19.28
N THR A 83 26.66 11.33 -20.31
CA THR A 83 25.42 12.08 -20.61
C THR A 83 24.30 11.13 -21.01
N ILE A 84 24.58 10.14 -21.86
CA ILE A 84 23.59 9.10 -22.23
C ILE A 84 23.17 8.31 -20.98
N ALA A 85 24.12 7.94 -20.11
CA ALA A 85 23.80 7.22 -18.89
C ALA A 85 22.89 8.02 -17.94
N ALA A 86 23.16 9.32 -17.80
CA ALA A 86 22.40 10.23 -16.94
C ALA A 86 21.00 10.54 -17.48
N THR A 87 20.86 10.66 -18.80
CA THR A 87 19.61 11.09 -19.44
C THR A 87 18.77 9.95 -19.98
N ALA A 88 19.33 8.74 -20.09
CA ALA A 88 18.76 7.60 -20.79
C ALA A 88 18.32 7.92 -22.23
N ARG A 89 19.01 8.87 -22.89
CA ARG A 89 18.69 9.29 -24.27
C ARG A 89 19.80 8.95 -25.23
N THR A 90 19.43 8.42 -26.40
CA THR A 90 20.32 8.19 -27.53
C THR A 90 20.90 9.51 -28.06
N LEU A 91 22.19 9.51 -28.39
CA LEU A 91 22.85 10.61 -29.10
C LEU A 91 23.34 10.12 -30.46
N ASN A 92 22.94 10.78 -31.54
CA ASN A 92 23.40 10.52 -32.92
C ASN A 92 23.99 11.81 -33.48
N LEU A 93 25.32 11.89 -33.48
CA LEU A 93 26.08 13.11 -33.72
C LEU A 93 27.02 12.91 -34.92
N PRO A 94 26.91 13.74 -35.98
CA PRO A 94 27.85 13.70 -37.11
C PRO A 94 29.25 14.18 -36.75
N GLU A 95 29.36 15.00 -35.70
CA GLU A 95 30.60 15.58 -35.17
C GLU A 95 30.54 15.59 -33.64
N ALA A 96 31.12 14.58 -33.00
CA ALA A 96 31.11 14.38 -31.55
C ALA A 96 31.79 15.53 -30.80
N GLU A 97 32.92 16.02 -31.33
CA GLU A 97 33.76 17.08 -30.72
C GLU A 97 33.03 18.42 -30.54
N LYS A 98 32.02 18.69 -31.36
CA LYS A 98 31.25 19.94 -31.31
C LYS A 98 30.19 19.94 -30.22
N HIS A 99 29.92 18.79 -29.59
CA HIS A 99 28.88 18.68 -28.58
C HIS A 99 29.38 19.23 -27.22
N PRO A 100 28.61 20.06 -26.50
CA PRO A 100 29.06 20.70 -25.24
C PRO A 100 29.50 19.72 -24.15
N ALA A 101 28.93 18.52 -24.14
CA ALA A 101 29.26 17.47 -23.19
C ALA A 101 30.46 16.59 -23.62
N PHE A 102 31.09 16.86 -24.77
CA PHE A 102 32.24 16.09 -25.23
C PHE A 102 33.42 16.24 -24.24
N ARG A 103 33.97 15.10 -23.83
CA ARG A 103 35.11 15.00 -22.93
C ARG A 103 36.04 13.92 -23.45
N TYR A 104 37.33 14.21 -23.42
CA TYR A 104 38.37 13.37 -24.00
C TYR A 104 38.95 12.40 -22.96
N LEU A 105 39.11 11.12 -23.33
CA LEU A 105 39.73 10.06 -22.52
C LEU A 105 41.02 9.57 -23.22
N PRO A 106 42.21 10.08 -22.84
CA PRO A 106 43.47 9.82 -23.54
C PRO A 106 43.83 8.34 -23.68
N GLU A 107 43.55 7.55 -22.64
CA GLU A 107 43.78 6.12 -22.57
C GLU A 107 43.02 5.27 -23.60
N THR A 108 41.96 5.80 -24.24
CA THR A 108 41.11 5.05 -25.19
C THR A 108 41.57 5.16 -26.65
N GLY A 109 42.32 6.19 -27.01
CA GLY A 109 42.73 6.46 -28.41
C GLY A 109 41.62 7.00 -29.30
N GLU A 110 40.55 7.56 -28.73
CA GLU A 110 39.35 8.05 -29.44
C GLU A 110 39.58 9.29 -30.34
N GLU A 111 40.77 9.89 -30.37
CA GLU A 111 41.10 11.13 -31.13
C GLU A 111 40.84 11.05 -32.63
N ALA A 112 40.76 9.84 -33.20
CA ALA A 112 40.66 9.65 -34.64
C ALA A 112 39.21 9.67 -35.16
N PHE A 113 38.19 9.76 -34.31
CA PHE A 113 36.80 9.52 -34.69
C PHE A 113 35.93 10.78 -34.63
N SER A 114 35.22 11.06 -35.72
CA SER A 114 34.44 12.29 -35.89
C SER A 114 32.96 12.09 -35.56
N SER A 115 32.33 11.00 -36.01
CA SER A 115 30.91 10.76 -35.75
C SER A 115 30.68 9.76 -34.61
N PHE A 116 29.57 9.91 -33.90
CA PHE A 116 29.23 9.17 -32.69
C PHE A 116 27.74 8.82 -32.67
N LEU A 117 27.43 7.55 -32.49
CA LEU A 117 26.09 7.09 -32.09
C LEU A 117 26.21 6.32 -30.78
N GLY A 118 25.46 6.72 -29.77
CA GLY A 118 25.43 6.05 -28.48
C GLY A 118 24.01 5.84 -28.00
N VAL A 119 23.69 4.62 -27.58
CA VAL A 119 22.38 4.21 -27.06
C VAL A 119 22.52 3.72 -25.62
N PRO A 120 21.55 4.01 -24.73
CA PRO A 120 21.57 3.48 -23.37
C PRO A 120 21.23 1.98 -23.37
N VAL A 121 21.87 1.23 -22.48
CA VAL A 121 21.51 -0.16 -22.14
C VAL A 121 20.53 -0.06 -20.98
N LEU A 122 19.25 -0.31 -21.25
CA LEU A 122 18.15 -0.07 -20.31
C LEU A 122 17.49 -1.37 -19.88
N ARG A 123 17.18 -1.48 -18.60
CA ARG A 123 16.31 -2.54 -18.07
C ARG A 123 15.40 -1.98 -17.00
N ALA A 124 14.10 -2.25 -17.13
CA ALA A 124 13.07 -1.81 -16.19
C ALA A 124 13.14 -0.29 -15.84
N GLY A 125 13.56 0.55 -16.79
CA GLY A 125 13.69 2.00 -16.59
C GLY A 125 14.97 2.47 -15.87
N ARG A 126 15.92 1.57 -15.58
CA ARG A 126 17.26 1.92 -15.06
C ARG A 126 18.30 1.73 -16.17
N THR A 127 19.29 2.62 -16.22
CA THR A 127 20.44 2.49 -17.13
C THR A 127 21.47 1.55 -16.54
N LEU A 128 21.72 0.42 -17.22
CA LEU A 128 22.76 -0.55 -16.87
C LEU A 128 24.11 -0.23 -17.52
N GLY A 129 24.11 0.58 -18.57
CA GLY A 129 25.31 0.87 -19.36
C GLY A 129 25.01 1.70 -20.59
N VAL A 130 26.01 1.85 -21.46
CA VAL A 130 25.92 2.59 -22.71
C VAL A 130 26.69 1.85 -23.80
N LEU A 131 26.04 1.64 -24.94
CA LEU A 131 26.63 1.03 -26.12
C LEU A 131 26.88 2.13 -27.16
N THR A 132 28.09 2.18 -27.71
CA THR A 132 28.49 3.23 -28.65
C THR A 132 29.10 2.66 -29.93
N VAL A 133 28.96 3.40 -31.02
CA VAL A 133 29.64 3.18 -32.30
C VAL A 133 30.18 4.51 -32.84
N GLN A 134 31.35 4.48 -33.47
CA GLN A 134 32.00 5.68 -33.99
C GLN A 134 32.61 5.44 -35.38
N ASN A 135 32.68 6.50 -36.19
CA ASN A 135 33.40 6.48 -37.46
C ASN A 135 34.39 7.65 -37.59
N LYS A 136 35.48 7.44 -38.34
CA LYS A 136 36.47 8.50 -38.65
C LYS A 136 35.88 9.59 -39.54
N THR A 137 35.03 9.20 -40.47
CA THR A 137 34.33 10.13 -41.36
C THR A 137 33.09 10.73 -40.69
N LYS A 138 32.72 11.95 -41.10
CA LYS A 138 31.43 12.55 -40.73
C LYS A 138 30.30 11.70 -41.30
N ARG A 139 29.47 11.15 -40.42
CA ARG A 139 28.33 10.28 -40.74
C ARG A 139 27.17 10.61 -39.82
N VAL A 140 25.98 10.76 -40.38
CA VAL A 140 24.74 10.70 -39.61
C VAL A 140 24.19 9.29 -39.80
N TYR A 141 24.05 8.54 -38.71
CA TYR A 141 23.46 7.21 -38.77
C TYR A 141 21.97 7.32 -39.09
N ARG A 142 21.47 6.44 -39.96
CA ARG A 142 20.06 6.39 -40.35
C ARG A 142 19.20 5.85 -39.21
N GLU A 143 17.89 6.09 -39.25
CA GLU A 143 16.96 5.59 -38.24
C GLU A 143 17.01 4.06 -38.11
N GLU A 144 17.09 3.34 -39.23
CA GLU A 144 17.22 1.87 -39.25
C GLU A 144 18.48 1.37 -38.49
N GLU A 145 19.59 2.11 -38.58
CA GLU A 145 20.86 1.77 -37.91
C GLU A 145 20.78 2.07 -36.41
N LEU A 146 20.11 3.16 -36.05
CA LEU A 146 19.82 3.52 -34.67
C LEU A 146 18.91 2.48 -34.00
N GLU A 147 17.84 2.07 -34.67
CA GLU A 147 16.91 1.04 -34.19
C GLU A 147 17.59 -0.32 -34.03
N ALA A 148 18.47 -0.69 -34.96
CA ALA A 148 19.27 -1.90 -34.84
C ALA A 148 20.11 -1.86 -33.56
N LEU A 149 20.87 -0.78 -33.35
CA LEU A 149 21.74 -0.64 -32.18
C LEU A 149 20.96 -0.62 -30.85
N GLN A 150 19.80 0.04 -30.80
CA GLN A 150 18.91 0.00 -29.63
C GLN A 150 18.39 -1.41 -29.35
N THR A 151 18.05 -2.17 -30.38
CA THR A 151 17.58 -3.55 -30.23
C THR A 151 18.68 -4.44 -29.67
N VAL A 152 19.92 -4.26 -30.14
CA VAL A 152 21.09 -4.98 -29.57
C VAL A 152 21.36 -4.57 -28.12
N SER A 153 21.22 -3.28 -27.82
CA SER A 153 21.35 -2.74 -26.45
C SER A 153 20.38 -3.41 -25.48
N MET A 154 19.12 -3.63 -25.90
CA MET A 154 18.13 -4.34 -25.09
C MET A 154 18.53 -5.80 -24.82
N VAL A 155 19.04 -6.52 -25.82
CA VAL A 155 19.53 -7.90 -25.65
C VAL A 155 20.70 -7.93 -24.66
N LEU A 156 21.64 -6.99 -24.79
CA LEU A 156 22.76 -6.85 -23.86
C LEU A 156 22.29 -6.58 -22.43
N ALA A 157 21.24 -5.77 -22.25
CA ALA A 157 20.66 -5.49 -20.94
C ALA A 157 20.16 -6.76 -20.24
N GLU A 158 19.53 -7.68 -20.98
CA GLU A 158 19.03 -8.93 -20.41
C GLU A 158 20.18 -9.92 -20.12
N MET A 159 21.18 -10.00 -21.00
CA MET A 159 22.39 -10.80 -20.75
C MET A 159 23.18 -10.33 -19.52
N MET A 160 23.22 -9.02 -19.28
CA MET A 160 23.82 -8.46 -18.07
C MET A 160 23.05 -8.84 -16.82
N ALA A 161 21.74 -9.03 -16.93
CA ALA A 161 20.86 -9.31 -15.81
C ALA A 161 20.65 -10.80 -15.49
N SER A 162 20.76 -11.69 -16.49
CA SER A 162 20.69 -13.15 -16.32
C SER A 162 21.83 -13.73 -15.48
N GLY A 163 22.84 -12.93 -15.15
CA GLY A 163 23.96 -13.30 -14.29
C GLY A 163 25.20 -13.80 -15.05
N ASP A 164 25.16 -13.88 -16.38
CA ASP A 164 26.31 -14.30 -17.20
C ASP A 164 27.52 -13.37 -17.02
N LEU A 165 27.29 -12.05 -16.89
CA LEU A 165 28.32 -11.06 -16.59
C LEU A 165 28.75 -10.99 -15.11
N ALA A 166 27.98 -11.57 -14.18
CA ALA A 166 28.28 -11.46 -12.74
C ALA A 166 29.64 -12.13 -12.40
N ASN A 167 30.09 -13.07 -13.22
CA ASN A 167 31.38 -13.76 -13.07
C ASN A 167 32.59 -12.99 -13.62
N LEU A 168 32.40 -11.89 -14.36
CA LEU A 168 33.49 -11.08 -14.94
C LEU A 168 34.00 -9.99 -14.00
N SER A 169 33.24 -9.71 -12.96
CA SER A 169 33.56 -8.65 -12.02
C SER A 169 34.68 -9.08 -11.08
N ARG A 170 35.72 -8.25 -10.90
CA ARG A 170 36.76 -8.51 -9.88
C ARG A 170 36.09 -8.73 -8.53
N ALA A 171 36.59 -9.73 -7.78
CA ALA A 171 36.10 -10.11 -6.46
C ALA A 171 35.68 -8.90 -5.61
N GLY A 172 34.37 -8.75 -5.38
CA GLY A 172 33.77 -7.71 -4.54
C GLY A 172 32.72 -6.79 -5.20
N ILE A 173 32.54 -6.83 -6.52
CA ILE A 173 31.60 -5.96 -7.23
C ILE A 173 30.47 -6.82 -7.84
N GLU A 174 29.44 -7.14 -7.04
CA GLU A 174 28.21 -7.80 -7.55
C GLU A 174 27.31 -6.77 -8.23
N LEU A 175 26.61 -7.19 -9.28
CA LEU A 175 25.46 -6.44 -9.83
C LEU A 175 24.38 -6.32 -8.74
N ASP A 176 23.91 -5.10 -8.53
CA ASP A 176 23.13 -4.52 -7.40
C ASP A 176 21.86 -5.27 -6.92
N MET A 177 21.47 -6.40 -7.51
CA MET A 177 20.09 -6.92 -7.44
C MET A 177 19.83 -8.02 -6.40
N ARG A 178 20.85 -8.70 -5.83
CA ARG A 178 20.67 -9.88 -4.95
C ARG A 178 21.10 -9.71 -3.48
N ARG A 179 21.47 -8.51 -3.06
CA ARG A 179 21.90 -8.26 -1.67
C ARG A 179 20.73 -8.21 -0.69
N PRO A 180 20.98 -8.49 0.62
CA PRO A 180 20.05 -8.16 1.69
C PRO A 180 19.69 -6.68 1.61
N ALA A 181 18.40 -6.38 1.67
CA ALA A 181 17.90 -5.01 1.61
C ALA A 181 16.88 -4.78 2.74
N THR A 182 16.89 -3.58 3.32
CA THR A 182 15.89 -3.17 4.30
C THR A 182 15.17 -1.94 3.75
N PHE A 183 13.85 -2.00 3.80
CA PHE A 183 12.96 -0.92 3.39
C PHE A 183 12.24 -0.38 4.62
N GLU A 184 12.22 0.93 4.73
CA GLU A 184 11.39 1.64 5.70
C GLU A 184 10.06 2.02 5.04
N GLY A 185 8.99 1.88 5.81
CA GLY A 185 7.65 2.27 5.44
C GLY A 185 6.84 2.62 6.68
N VAL A 186 5.54 2.45 6.58
CA VAL A 186 4.58 2.73 7.64
C VAL A 186 3.86 1.44 8.02
N GLY A 187 3.85 1.11 9.30
CA GLY A 187 3.05 0.03 9.85
C GLY A 187 1.56 0.33 9.71
N ILE A 188 0.86 -0.45 8.89
CA ILE A 188 -0.58 -0.33 8.68
C ILE A 188 -1.35 -1.27 9.62
N SER A 189 -0.83 -2.49 9.80
CA SER A 189 -1.40 -3.53 10.65
C SER A 189 -0.29 -4.21 11.44
N ASP A 190 -0.46 -4.24 12.77
CA ASP A 190 0.50 -4.78 13.73
C ASP A 190 0.76 -6.28 13.51
N GLY A 191 1.97 -6.74 13.84
CA GLY A 191 2.38 -8.13 13.65
C GLY A 191 3.78 -8.26 13.04
N VAL A 192 4.30 -9.48 13.13
CA VAL A 192 5.54 -9.86 12.42
C VAL A 192 5.22 -11.06 11.54
N GLY A 193 5.52 -10.94 10.26
CA GLY A 193 5.39 -11.99 9.25
C GLY A 193 6.77 -12.43 8.78
N LEU A 194 7.05 -13.73 8.81
CA LEU A 194 8.21 -14.33 8.16
C LEU A 194 7.69 -15.26 7.06
N GLY A 195 8.30 -15.20 5.89
CA GLY A 195 7.87 -16.01 4.77
C GLY A 195 8.64 -15.72 3.50
N TYR A 196 8.02 -16.05 2.38
CA TYR A 196 8.59 -15.90 1.05
C TYR A 196 7.77 -14.94 0.21
N VAL A 197 8.46 -14.13 -0.61
CA VAL A 197 7.82 -13.16 -1.50
C VAL A 197 6.92 -13.87 -2.50
N VAL A 198 5.67 -13.42 -2.58
CA VAL A 198 4.78 -13.64 -3.71
C VAL A 198 4.38 -12.28 -4.24
N LEU A 199 4.89 -11.93 -5.42
CA LEU A 199 4.50 -10.74 -6.15
C LEU A 199 3.04 -10.89 -6.61
N HIS A 200 2.18 -9.98 -6.16
CA HIS A 200 0.76 -9.95 -6.57
C HIS A 200 0.61 -9.83 -8.09
N GLU A 201 1.51 -9.05 -8.68
CA GLU A 201 1.72 -8.96 -10.12
C GLU A 201 3.12 -9.51 -10.43
N PRO A 202 3.25 -10.80 -10.80
CA PRO A 202 4.54 -11.38 -11.11
C PRO A 202 5.19 -10.65 -12.30
N ARG A 203 6.50 -10.42 -12.22
CA ARG A 203 7.29 -9.93 -13.35
C ARG A 203 7.23 -10.94 -14.48
N ILE A 204 6.88 -10.47 -15.68
CA ILE A 204 6.93 -11.28 -16.89
C ILE A 204 8.36 -11.19 -17.39
N VAL A 205 9.14 -12.25 -17.19
CA VAL A 205 10.50 -12.33 -17.72
C VAL A 205 10.40 -12.84 -19.14
N VAL A 206 10.74 -11.99 -20.12
CA VAL A 206 10.84 -12.42 -21.51
C VAL A 206 12.13 -13.24 -21.66
N THR A 207 12.00 -14.56 -21.58
CA THR A 207 13.15 -15.47 -21.62
C THR A 207 13.73 -15.66 -23.02
N ASN A 208 12.95 -15.39 -24.06
CA ASN A 208 13.38 -15.49 -25.45
C ASN A 208 13.02 -14.21 -26.22
N LEU A 209 14.04 -13.45 -26.64
CA LEU A 209 13.88 -12.18 -27.33
C LEU A 209 13.87 -12.34 -28.86
N PHE A 210 14.36 -13.46 -29.40
CA PHE A 210 14.55 -13.63 -30.84
C PHE A 210 13.50 -14.53 -31.47
N ALA A 211 12.80 -14.02 -32.49
CA ALA A 211 11.83 -14.82 -33.24
C ALA A 211 12.53 -15.92 -34.06
N GLU A 212 12.03 -17.15 -33.95
CA GLU A 212 12.38 -18.23 -34.89
C GLU A 212 11.64 -18.06 -36.22
N ASP A 213 10.36 -17.72 -36.14
CA ASP A 213 9.49 -17.44 -37.28
C ASP A 213 8.71 -16.15 -37.01
N VAL A 214 8.95 -15.14 -37.84
CA VAL A 214 8.33 -13.82 -37.69
C VAL A 214 6.83 -13.87 -38.00
N ASP A 215 6.39 -14.72 -38.94
CA ASP A 215 4.97 -14.79 -39.31
C ASP A 215 4.16 -15.40 -38.16
N ILE A 216 4.72 -16.38 -37.43
CA ILE A 216 4.11 -16.95 -36.22
C ILE A 216 4.03 -15.90 -35.11
N GLU A 217 5.12 -15.18 -34.83
CA GLU A 217 5.15 -14.16 -33.78
C GLU A 217 4.24 -12.97 -34.10
N SER A 218 4.12 -12.57 -35.37
CA SER A 218 3.14 -11.57 -35.82
C SER A 218 1.70 -12.05 -35.58
N GLY A 219 1.40 -13.33 -35.84
CA GLY A 219 0.11 -13.94 -35.51
C GLY A 219 -0.19 -13.90 -34.01
N ARG A 220 0.76 -14.34 -33.17
CA ARG A 220 0.64 -14.33 -31.70
C ARG A 220 0.39 -12.92 -31.15
N LEU A 221 1.13 -11.92 -31.65
CA LEU A 221 0.93 -10.52 -31.27
C LEU A 221 -0.46 -10.02 -31.66
N HIS A 222 -0.93 -10.35 -32.87
CA HIS A 222 -2.24 -9.93 -33.35
C HIS A 222 -3.38 -10.52 -32.50
N ASP A 223 -3.29 -11.82 -32.19
CA ASP A 223 -4.27 -12.52 -31.35
C ASP A 223 -4.30 -11.95 -29.93
N ALA A 224 -3.14 -11.72 -29.32
CA ALA A 224 -3.04 -11.15 -27.97
C ALA A 224 -3.58 -9.71 -27.90
N LEU A 225 -3.32 -8.87 -28.91
CA LEU A 225 -3.92 -7.54 -29.02
C LEU A 225 -5.45 -7.61 -29.21
N GLY A 226 -5.94 -8.58 -29.97
CA GLY A 226 -7.36 -8.87 -30.10
C GLY A 226 -8.02 -9.21 -28.76
N HIS A 227 -7.44 -10.14 -28.02
CA HIS A 227 -7.91 -10.52 -26.68
C HIS A 227 -7.84 -9.35 -25.69
N LEU A 228 -6.77 -8.54 -25.72
CA LEU A 228 -6.64 -7.36 -24.87
C LEU A 228 -7.77 -6.35 -25.12
N ARG A 229 -8.08 -6.07 -26.40
CA ARG A 229 -9.16 -5.15 -26.78
C ARG A 229 -10.53 -5.64 -26.33
N VAL A 230 -10.84 -6.91 -26.59
CA VAL A 230 -12.11 -7.53 -26.16
C VAL A 230 -12.23 -7.49 -24.63
N SER A 231 -11.15 -7.81 -23.91
CA SER A 231 -11.12 -7.78 -22.45
C SER A 231 -11.39 -6.37 -21.89
N ILE A 232 -10.81 -5.33 -22.50
CA ILE A 232 -11.03 -3.92 -22.12
C ILE A 232 -12.46 -3.47 -22.45
N ASP A 233 -12.97 -3.83 -23.63
CA ASP A 233 -14.35 -3.51 -24.02
C ASP A 233 -15.36 -4.23 -23.09
N ASP A 234 -15.13 -5.50 -22.76
CA ASP A 234 -15.95 -6.23 -21.79
C ASP A 234 -15.90 -5.59 -20.40
N MET A 235 -14.73 -5.16 -19.93
CA MET A 235 -14.60 -4.41 -18.68
C MET A 235 -15.42 -3.12 -18.73
N LEU A 236 -15.33 -2.33 -19.80
CA LEU A 236 -16.08 -1.08 -19.98
C LEU A 236 -17.60 -1.26 -20.14
N ASN A 237 -18.05 -2.44 -20.59
CA ASN A 237 -19.45 -2.79 -20.82
C ASN A 237 -20.11 -3.48 -19.61
N ARG A 238 -19.34 -3.85 -18.56
CA ARG A 238 -19.93 -4.37 -17.32
C ARG A 238 -20.73 -3.27 -16.61
N GLU A 239 -21.99 -3.58 -16.29
CA GLU A 239 -22.94 -2.67 -15.61
C GLU A 239 -22.45 -2.19 -14.22
N GLU A 240 -21.44 -2.85 -13.65
CA GLU A 240 -20.82 -2.55 -12.35
C GLU A 240 -19.82 -1.38 -12.39
N ILE A 241 -19.35 -0.97 -13.59
CA ILE A 241 -18.45 0.18 -13.73
C ILE A 241 -19.29 1.45 -13.86
N ALA A 242 -19.24 2.32 -12.85
CA ALA A 242 -19.95 3.59 -12.86
C ALA A 242 -19.67 4.38 -14.15
N ALA A 243 -20.74 4.86 -14.79
CA ALA A 243 -20.67 5.59 -16.07
C ALA A 243 -19.79 6.86 -16.07
N ASP A 244 -19.41 7.38 -14.89
CA ASP A 244 -18.49 8.51 -14.70
C ASP A 244 -17.69 8.31 -13.41
N GLY A 245 -16.48 7.76 -13.49
CA GLY A 245 -15.58 7.57 -12.35
C GLY A 245 -14.13 7.39 -12.78
N GLU A 246 -13.17 7.60 -11.87
CA GLU A 246 -11.73 7.48 -12.16
C GLU A 246 -11.36 6.12 -12.76
N HIS A 247 -11.97 5.02 -12.27
CA HIS A 247 -11.77 3.69 -12.85
C HIS A 247 -12.24 3.58 -14.31
N ARG A 248 -13.34 4.24 -14.68
CA ARG A 248 -13.78 4.29 -16.08
C ARG A 248 -12.85 5.15 -16.92
N ALA A 249 -12.40 6.29 -16.39
CA ALA A 249 -11.43 7.16 -17.08
C ALA A 249 -10.08 6.47 -17.32
N VAL A 250 -9.63 5.59 -16.42
CA VAL A 250 -8.47 4.72 -16.59
C VAL A 250 -8.74 3.67 -17.69
N LEU A 251 -9.87 2.98 -17.63
CA LEU A 251 -10.24 1.98 -18.65
C LEU A 251 -10.46 2.59 -20.05
N GLU A 252 -10.99 3.81 -20.13
CA GLU A 252 -11.10 4.57 -21.38
C GLU A 252 -9.72 4.97 -21.91
N ALA A 253 -8.77 5.27 -21.03
CA ALA A 253 -7.37 5.45 -21.40
C ALA A 253 -6.76 4.16 -21.96
N TYR A 254 -7.00 3.03 -21.30
CA TYR A 254 -6.53 1.72 -21.75
C TYR A 254 -7.08 1.40 -23.13
N ARG A 255 -8.37 1.67 -23.36
CA ARG A 255 -9.01 1.51 -24.66
C ARG A 255 -8.38 2.42 -25.71
N MET A 256 -8.16 3.70 -25.40
CA MET A 256 -7.51 4.64 -26.31
C MET A 256 -6.11 4.15 -26.72
N PHE A 257 -5.29 3.70 -25.77
CA PHE A 257 -3.95 3.17 -26.05
C PHE A 257 -3.99 1.83 -26.80
N ALA A 258 -4.90 0.91 -26.44
CA ALA A 258 -5.03 -0.38 -27.13
C ALA A 258 -5.47 -0.25 -28.60
N HIS A 259 -6.15 0.84 -28.93
CA HIS A 259 -6.54 1.21 -30.30
C HIS A 259 -5.58 2.21 -30.97
N ASP A 260 -4.49 2.61 -30.30
CA ASP A 260 -3.50 3.53 -30.87
C ASP A 260 -2.73 2.84 -32.02
N THR A 261 -2.96 3.33 -33.23
CA THR A 261 -2.32 2.79 -34.45
C THR A 261 -0.80 2.94 -34.45
N GLY A 262 -0.25 3.96 -33.77
CA GLY A 262 1.19 4.19 -33.68
C GLY A 262 1.86 3.22 -32.71
N TRP A 263 1.22 2.88 -31.59
CA TRP A 263 1.71 1.87 -30.64
C TRP A 263 1.71 0.48 -31.28
N VAL A 264 0.61 0.07 -31.90
CA VAL A 264 0.49 -1.23 -32.58
C VAL A 264 1.53 -1.35 -33.69
N ARG A 265 1.69 -0.31 -34.53
CA ARG A 265 2.67 -0.31 -35.61
C ARG A 265 4.11 -0.49 -35.08
N ARG A 266 4.48 0.17 -33.98
CA ARG A 266 5.81 0.00 -33.37
C ARG A 266 6.05 -1.42 -32.86
N LEU A 267 5.01 -2.08 -32.34
CA LEU A 267 5.09 -3.49 -31.92
C LEU A 267 5.27 -4.41 -33.14
N GLU A 268 4.49 -4.20 -34.20
CA GLU A 268 4.58 -4.96 -35.45
C GLU A 268 5.94 -4.77 -36.14
N GLU A 269 6.47 -3.54 -36.20
CA GLU A 269 7.80 -3.23 -36.71
C GLU A 269 8.90 -3.94 -35.91
N ALA A 270 8.78 -3.98 -34.58
CA ALA A 270 9.71 -4.67 -33.70
C ALA A 270 9.72 -6.19 -33.95
N VAL A 271 8.55 -6.82 -34.10
CA VAL A 271 8.44 -8.24 -34.48
C VAL A 271 8.99 -8.49 -35.88
N GLN A 272 8.64 -7.62 -36.84
CA GLN A 272 9.13 -7.72 -38.21
C GLN A 272 10.66 -7.63 -38.30
N ASN A 273 11.27 -6.86 -37.40
CA ASN A 273 12.71 -6.75 -37.29
C ASN A 273 13.40 -7.97 -36.64
N GLY A 274 12.64 -8.97 -36.17
CA GLY A 274 13.16 -10.27 -35.72
C GLY A 274 13.04 -10.53 -34.21
N LEU A 275 12.23 -9.74 -33.49
CA LEU A 275 11.92 -9.99 -32.09
C LEU A 275 10.70 -10.90 -31.92
N THR A 276 10.63 -11.63 -30.80
CA THR A 276 9.38 -12.29 -30.35
C THR A 276 8.30 -11.25 -30.03
N ALA A 277 7.04 -11.68 -29.97
CA ALA A 277 5.93 -10.82 -29.58
C ALA A 277 6.17 -10.19 -28.19
N GLU A 278 6.69 -10.98 -27.24
CA GLU A 278 7.04 -10.52 -25.90
C GLU A 278 8.20 -9.51 -25.93
N GLY A 279 9.26 -9.81 -26.69
CA GLY A 279 10.41 -8.92 -26.83
C GLY A 279 10.06 -7.59 -27.51
N ALA A 280 9.11 -7.61 -28.44
CA ALA A 280 8.59 -6.40 -29.07
C ALA A 280 7.83 -5.50 -28.08
N VAL A 281 6.99 -6.07 -27.21
CA VAL A 281 6.27 -5.31 -26.18
C VAL A 281 7.24 -4.68 -25.18
N GLU A 282 8.22 -5.46 -24.72
CA GLU A 282 9.25 -4.97 -23.79
C GLU A 282 10.09 -3.83 -24.40
N LYS A 283 10.51 -3.97 -25.67
CA LYS A 283 11.24 -2.92 -26.38
C LYS A 283 10.46 -1.62 -26.43
N VAL A 284 9.21 -1.68 -26.91
CA VAL A 284 8.37 -0.49 -27.10
C VAL A 284 8.04 0.18 -25.76
N GLN A 285 7.85 -0.61 -24.70
CA GLN A 285 7.68 -0.11 -23.34
C GLN A 285 8.91 0.64 -22.84
N ASN A 286 10.10 0.03 -22.94
CA ASN A 286 11.36 0.63 -22.49
C ASN A 286 11.69 1.93 -23.25
N ASP A 287 11.51 1.95 -24.57
CA ASP A 287 11.71 3.15 -25.40
C ASP A 287 10.77 4.28 -25.02
N THR A 288 9.53 3.93 -24.67
CA THR A 288 8.52 4.91 -24.22
C THR A 288 8.92 5.46 -22.85
N ARG A 289 9.24 4.60 -21.88
CA ARG A 289 9.70 5.02 -20.56
C ARG A 289 10.90 5.96 -20.64
N ALA A 290 11.91 5.63 -21.45
CA ALA A 290 13.10 6.45 -21.63
C ALA A 290 12.80 7.88 -22.10
N ARG A 291 11.80 8.06 -22.98
CA ARG A 291 11.35 9.38 -23.44
C ARG A 291 10.68 10.20 -22.34
N MET A 292 10.00 9.54 -21.40
CA MET A 292 9.15 10.19 -20.38
C MET A 292 9.83 10.47 -19.03
N ILE A 293 11.05 9.97 -18.78
CA ILE A 293 11.78 10.15 -17.49
C ILE A 293 11.87 11.62 -17.02
N HIS A 294 11.88 12.59 -17.94
CA HIS A 294 12.01 14.02 -17.61
C HIS A 294 10.69 14.80 -17.67
N VAL A 295 9.54 14.13 -17.79
CA VAL A 295 8.24 14.79 -17.78
C VAL A 295 7.84 15.12 -16.35
N THR A 296 7.73 16.42 -16.05
CA THR A 296 7.37 16.93 -14.72
C THR A 296 5.86 16.98 -14.49
N ASP A 297 5.07 16.98 -15.56
CA ASP A 297 3.60 17.06 -15.52
C ASP A 297 2.98 15.82 -14.84
N PRO A 298 2.24 15.99 -13.72
CA PRO A 298 1.60 14.88 -13.00
C PRO A 298 0.57 14.10 -13.83
N TYR A 299 -0.20 14.77 -14.69
CA TYR A 299 -1.22 14.12 -15.52
C TYR A 299 -0.57 13.20 -16.56
N ILE A 300 0.52 13.66 -17.19
CA ILE A 300 1.26 12.81 -18.14
C ILE A 300 1.92 11.62 -17.41
N ARG A 301 2.40 11.81 -16.18
CA ARG A 301 3.00 10.73 -15.38
C ARG A 301 1.98 9.65 -15.02
N GLU A 302 0.76 10.04 -14.66
CA GLU A 302 -0.34 9.12 -14.39
C GLU A 302 -0.72 8.32 -15.64
N ARG A 303 -0.84 8.98 -16.80
CA ARG A 303 -1.06 8.30 -18.09
C ARG A 303 0.06 7.34 -18.49
N MET A 304 1.28 7.54 -17.99
CA MET A 304 2.39 6.61 -18.22
C MET A 304 2.28 5.35 -17.39
N ASN A 305 1.83 5.47 -16.14
CA ASN A 305 1.52 4.30 -15.33
C ASN A 305 0.38 3.49 -15.98
N ASP A 306 -0.62 4.17 -16.55
CA ASP A 306 -1.69 3.52 -17.31
C ASP A 306 -1.16 2.73 -18.52
N PHE A 307 -0.24 3.32 -19.28
CA PHE A 307 0.40 2.67 -20.42
C PHE A 307 1.26 1.47 -20.01
N ASP A 308 1.99 1.59 -18.90
CA ASP A 308 2.81 0.51 -18.36
C ASP A 308 1.95 -0.68 -17.91
N ASP A 309 0.80 -0.44 -17.26
CA ASP A 309 -0.13 -1.54 -16.92
C ASP A 309 -0.68 -2.22 -18.17
N LEU A 310 -1.05 -1.44 -19.20
CA LEU A 310 -1.53 -2.01 -20.47
C LEU A 310 -0.48 -2.90 -21.15
N ALA A 311 0.79 -2.46 -21.19
CA ALA A 311 1.89 -3.25 -21.74
C ALA A 311 2.11 -4.55 -20.93
N ASN A 312 2.04 -4.47 -19.60
CA ASN A 312 2.13 -5.65 -18.74
C ASN A 312 0.96 -6.62 -18.94
N ARG A 313 -0.26 -6.11 -19.14
CA ARG A 313 -1.43 -6.95 -19.47
C ARG A 313 -1.25 -7.67 -20.80
N LEU A 314 -0.72 -7.01 -21.82
CA LEU A 314 -0.42 -7.63 -23.11
C LEU A 314 0.64 -8.73 -22.96
N LEU A 315 1.72 -8.48 -22.21
CA LEU A 315 2.73 -9.48 -21.90
C LEU A 315 2.13 -10.70 -21.17
N ARG A 316 1.18 -10.50 -20.25
CA ARG A 316 0.51 -11.61 -19.52
C ARG A 316 -0.28 -12.51 -20.47
N GLN A 317 -0.97 -11.90 -21.43
CA GLN A 317 -1.70 -12.64 -22.48
C GLN A 317 -0.76 -13.43 -23.38
N LEU A 318 0.41 -12.87 -23.72
CA LEU A 318 1.40 -13.51 -24.60
C LEU A 318 2.11 -14.70 -23.94
N VAL A 319 2.50 -14.57 -22.67
CA VAL A 319 3.27 -15.60 -21.95
C VAL A 319 2.40 -16.75 -21.47
N GLY A 320 1.11 -16.51 -21.21
CA GLY A 320 0.18 -17.55 -20.77
C GLY A 320 0.57 -18.13 -19.41
N GLY A 321 0.14 -17.48 -18.32
CA GLY A 321 0.35 -17.97 -16.96
C GLY A 321 -0.77 -17.49 -16.04
N GLY A 322 -1.56 -18.43 -15.52
CA GLY A 322 -2.62 -18.14 -14.55
C GLY A 322 -2.03 -17.83 -13.16
N ARG A 323 -2.74 -17.02 -12.37
CA ARG A 323 -2.45 -16.73 -10.94
C ARG A 323 -2.29 -17.99 -10.07
N GLU A 324 -2.77 -19.14 -10.54
CA GLU A 324 -2.90 -20.39 -9.76
C GLU A 324 -1.56 -21.10 -9.46
N GLU A 325 -0.53 -20.99 -10.30
CA GLU A 325 0.76 -21.68 -10.07
C GLU A 325 1.63 -21.03 -8.98
N LEU A 326 1.42 -19.72 -8.71
CA LEU A 326 2.23 -18.94 -7.77
C LEU A 326 1.84 -19.12 -6.29
N LEU A 327 0.69 -19.76 -6.02
CA LEU A 327 0.14 -19.99 -4.68
C LEU A 327 0.46 -21.39 -4.12
N ALA A 328 1.36 -22.12 -4.76
CA ALA A 328 1.70 -23.50 -4.39
C ALA A 328 2.49 -23.62 -3.08
N ALA A 329 3.17 -22.55 -2.64
CA ALA A 329 3.97 -22.54 -1.41
C ALA A 329 3.16 -22.13 -0.17
N ASP A 330 3.58 -22.63 0.99
CA ASP A 330 3.13 -22.14 2.30
C ASP A 330 3.99 -20.94 2.75
N ASP A 331 3.48 -20.16 3.71
CA ASP A 331 4.18 -18.99 4.29
C ASP A 331 4.45 -17.82 3.32
N ASN A 332 3.41 -17.36 2.61
CA ASN A 332 3.52 -16.33 1.60
C ASN A 332 3.43 -14.92 2.20
N VAL A 333 4.33 -14.03 1.77
CA VAL A 333 4.24 -12.59 1.98
C VAL A 333 3.93 -11.93 0.65
N ILE A 334 2.74 -11.34 0.56
CA ILE A 334 2.28 -10.73 -0.68
C ILE A 334 2.94 -9.35 -0.83
N VAL A 335 3.60 -9.12 -1.95
CA VAL A 335 4.25 -7.84 -2.26
C VAL A 335 3.58 -7.23 -3.49
N ALA A 336 3.06 -6.02 -3.36
CA ALA A 336 2.34 -5.34 -4.43
C ALA A 336 2.66 -3.85 -4.46
N ARG A 337 2.50 -3.22 -5.63
CA ARG A 337 2.58 -1.76 -5.72
C ARG A 337 1.34 -1.13 -5.10
N THR A 338 0.19 -1.52 -5.61
CA THR A 338 -1.14 -1.21 -5.09
C THR A 338 -1.96 -2.50 -5.06
N MET A 339 -2.96 -2.56 -4.18
CA MET A 339 -3.88 -3.69 -4.08
C MET A 339 -5.21 -3.24 -3.49
N GLY A 340 -6.31 -3.79 -4.01
CA GLY A 340 -7.66 -3.60 -3.48
C GLY A 340 -8.01 -4.56 -2.33
N ALA A 341 -8.97 -4.17 -1.49
CA ALA A 341 -9.42 -5.00 -0.37
C ALA A 341 -10.07 -6.33 -0.80
N ALA A 342 -10.76 -6.34 -1.94
CA ALA A 342 -11.38 -7.56 -2.49
C ALA A 342 -10.32 -8.55 -2.99
N GLU A 343 -9.23 -8.05 -3.60
CA GLU A 343 -8.14 -8.88 -4.12
C GLU A 343 -7.40 -9.61 -3.00
N LEU A 344 -7.27 -9.00 -1.82
CA LEU A 344 -6.69 -9.65 -0.64
C LEU A 344 -7.55 -10.85 -0.16
N LEU A 345 -8.87 -10.80 -0.35
CA LEU A 345 -9.78 -11.88 0.05
C LEU A 345 -9.73 -13.09 -0.89
N ASP A 346 -9.23 -12.91 -2.12
CA ASP A 346 -9.03 -14.01 -3.07
C ASP A 346 -7.86 -14.93 -2.65
N TYR A 347 -7.01 -14.47 -1.74
CA TYR A 347 -5.90 -15.26 -1.22
C TYR A 347 -6.33 -16.16 -0.04
N PRO A 348 -5.86 -17.42 0.01
CA PRO A 348 -6.12 -18.30 1.15
C PRO A 348 -5.51 -17.72 2.44
N ARG A 349 -6.36 -17.35 3.41
CA ARG A 349 -5.94 -16.68 4.65
C ARG A 349 -4.86 -17.45 5.41
N ASP A 350 -4.94 -18.77 5.42
CA ASP A 350 -4.06 -19.70 6.11
C ASP A 350 -2.62 -19.68 5.58
N ARG A 351 -2.42 -19.27 4.32
CA ARG A 351 -1.10 -19.23 3.69
C ARG A 351 -0.44 -17.86 3.71
N ILE A 352 -1.13 -16.81 4.14
CA ILE A 352 -0.60 -15.44 4.14
C ILE A 352 0.02 -15.10 5.50
N ARG A 353 1.30 -14.75 5.48
CA ARG A 353 2.09 -14.30 6.63
C ARG A 353 2.28 -12.80 6.70
N GLY A 354 2.11 -12.08 5.60
CA GLY A 354 2.24 -10.61 5.57
C GLY A 354 1.82 -10.00 4.25
N LEU A 355 1.63 -8.69 4.24
CA LEU A 355 1.38 -7.89 3.04
C LEU A 355 2.29 -6.65 3.04
N VAL A 356 2.91 -6.38 1.90
CA VAL A 356 3.77 -5.21 1.69
C VAL A 356 3.25 -4.41 0.49
N LEU A 357 3.00 -3.11 0.70
CA LEU A 357 2.48 -2.20 -0.30
C LEU A 357 3.47 -1.06 -0.58
N GLU A 358 3.86 -0.90 -1.84
CA GLU A 358 4.71 0.24 -2.26
C GLU A 358 3.98 1.57 -2.07
N ASP A 359 2.70 1.64 -2.49
CA ASP A 359 1.82 2.81 -2.40
C ASP A 359 0.59 2.48 -1.53
N GLY A 360 0.81 2.39 -0.21
CA GLY A 360 -0.23 2.05 0.77
C GLY A 360 -0.48 3.15 1.79
N ALA A 361 -1.66 3.77 1.78
CA ALA A 361 -2.07 4.73 2.82
C ALA A 361 -2.68 4.00 4.03
N ILE A 362 -2.42 4.51 5.25
CA ILE A 362 -2.99 3.99 6.51
C ILE A 362 -4.53 3.90 6.44
N THR A 363 -5.17 4.86 5.78
CA THR A 363 -6.63 4.98 5.62
C THR A 363 -7.23 4.12 4.50
N SER A 364 -6.43 3.36 3.77
CA SER A 364 -6.94 2.56 2.65
C SER A 364 -7.79 1.37 3.12
N HIS A 365 -8.77 0.97 2.31
CA HIS A 365 -9.72 -0.10 2.65
C HIS A 365 -9.03 -1.45 2.94
N ILE A 366 -7.88 -1.71 2.31
CA ILE A 366 -7.08 -2.92 2.54
C ILE A 366 -6.53 -2.98 3.98
N SER A 367 -6.24 -1.84 4.59
CA SER A 367 -5.78 -1.75 5.99
C SER A 367 -6.79 -2.33 6.98
N ILE A 368 -8.08 -2.08 6.74
CA ILE A 368 -9.17 -2.55 7.59
C ILE A 368 -9.33 -4.07 7.46
N VAL A 369 -9.34 -4.57 6.22
CA VAL A 369 -9.47 -6.01 5.95
C VAL A 369 -8.27 -6.79 6.48
N ALA A 370 -7.05 -6.28 6.26
CA ALA A 370 -5.85 -6.94 6.75
C ALA A 370 -5.78 -6.98 8.29
N ARG A 371 -6.22 -5.91 8.97
CA ARG A 371 -6.37 -5.90 10.44
C ARG A 371 -7.40 -6.92 10.93
N ALA A 372 -8.55 -7.02 10.27
CA ALA A 372 -9.58 -8.00 10.60
C ALA A 372 -9.09 -9.44 10.37
N MET A 373 -8.28 -9.65 9.33
CA MET A 373 -7.61 -10.92 9.06
C MET A 373 -6.46 -11.21 10.04
N GLY A 374 -5.89 -10.19 10.70
CA GLY A 374 -4.73 -10.33 11.58
C GLY A 374 -3.43 -10.57 10.81
N ILE A 375 -3.29 -9.98 9.62
CA ILE A 375 -2.07 -10.04 8.80
C ILE A 375 -1.23 -8.78 9.09
N PRO A 376 0.09 -8.91 9.32
CA PRO A 376 0.96 -7.74 9.41
C PRO A 376 1.08 -7.06 8.06
N VAL A 377 0.94 -5.72 8.06
CA VAL A 377 0.97 -4.94 6.82
C VAL A 377 1.89 -3.75 6.97
N THR A 378 2.77 -3.59 5.99
CA THR A 378 3.60 -2.39 5.83
C THR A 378 3.26 -1.70 4.52
N GLY A 379 2.98 -0.40 4.56
CA GLY A 379 2.73 0.43 3.39
C GLY A 379 3.81 1.48 3.17
N GLN A 380 3.78 2.16 2.03
CA GLN A 380 4.74 3.21 1.65
C GLN A 380 6.19 2.72 1.54
N THR A 381 6.40 1.42 1.32
CA THR A 381 7.72 0.81 1.20
C THR A 381 8.25 0.95 -0.23
N ARG A 382 8.67 2.17 -0.58
CA ARG A 382 9.10 2.51 -1.95
C ARG A 382 10.26 1.63 -2.43
N GLY A 383 10.17 1.13 -3.66
CA GLY A 383 11.21 0.32 -4.29
C GLY A 383 11.24 -1.14 -3.86
N VAL A 384 10.39 -1.59 -2.94
CA VAL A 384 10.39 -3.01 -2.51
C VAL A 384 10.01 -3.94 -3.66
N VAL A 385 8.95 -3.60 -4.42
CA VAL A 385 8.46 -4.40 -5.55
C VAL A 385 9.54 -4.54 -6.62
N SER A 386 10.36 -3.51 -6.83
CA SER A 386 11.39 -3.52 -7.87
C SER A 386 12.63 -4.36 -7.49
N MET A 387 12.85 -4.58 -6.20
CA MET A 387 14.00 -5.30 -5.66
C MET A 387 13.70 -6.75 -5.28
N SER A 388 12.40 -7.11 -5.16
CA SER A 388 11.96 -8.46 -4.79
C SER A 388 11.76 -9.38 -6.01
N GLU A 389 12.11 -10.65 -5.84
CA GLU A 389 11.75 -11.75 -6.75
C GLU A 389 10.86 -12.77 -6.02
N ASN A 390 10.01 -13.48 -6.77
CA ASN A 390 9.18 -14.55 -6.19
C ASN A 390 10.08 -15.61 -5.52
N GLY A 391 9.76 -15.99 -4.29
CA GLY A 391 10.54 -16.94 -3.50
C GLY A 391 11.67 -16.33 -2.67
N ASP A 392 11.95 -15.03 -2.76
CA ASP A 392 12.89 -14.37 -1.85
C ASP A 392 12.42 -14.48 -0.40
N ALA A 393 13.33 -14.79 0.53
CA ALA A 393 13.03 -14.72 1.96
C ALA A 393 12.73 -13.27 2.36
N ILE A 394 11.66 -13.05 3.14
CA ILE A 394 11.23 -11.71 3.54
C ILE A 394 10.63 -11.71 4.94
N ILE A 395 10.97 -10.67 5.71
CA ILE A 395 10.39 -10.38 7.02
C ILE A 395 9.62 -9.06 6.92
N VAL A 396 8.39 -9.06 7.42
CA VAL A 396 7.52 -7.89 7.51
C VAL A 396 7.28 -7.59 8.98
N ASP A 397 7.76 -6.44 9.45
CA ASP A 397 7.43 -5.89 10.76
C ASP A 397 6.37 -4.79 10.57
N GLY A 398 5.11 -5.15 10.81
CA GLY A 398 3.98 -4.23 10.78
C GLY A 398 3.90 -3.34 12.01
N ASP A 399 4.60 -3.67 13.11
CA ASP A 399 4.65 -2.85 14.33
C ASP A 399 5.59 -1.64 14.11
N GLU A 400 6.77 -1.86 13.52
CA GLU A 400 7.79 -0.82 13.26
C GLU A 400 7.72 -0.24 11.85
N GLY A 401 6.92 -0.83 10.95
CA GLY A 401 6.84 -0.42 9.56
C GLY A 401 8.10 -0.74 8.75
N ARG A 402 8.75 -1.88 9.02
CA ARG A 402 10.00 -2.29 8.36
C ARG A 402 9.81 -3.56 7.54
N VAL A 403 10.54 -3.64 6.44
CA VAL A 403 10.57 -4.84 5.59
C VAL A 403 12.02 -5.23 5.33
N HIS A 404 12.39 -6.46 5.65
CA HIS A 404 13.72 -7.00 5.39
C HIS A 404 13.64 -8.05 4.28
N LEU A 405 14.23 -7.75 3.14
CA LEU A 405 14.32 -8.65 1.99
C LEU A 405 15.68 -9.37 2.01
N ARG A 406 15.64 -10.69 1.83
CA ARG A 406 16.79 -11.61 1.93
C ARG A 406 17.60 -11.34 3.21
N PRO A 407 16.97 -11.35 4.39
CA PRO A 407 17.63 -11.03 5.65
C PRO A 407 18.76 -12.03 5.96
N PRO A 408 19.82 -11.60 6.65
CA PRO A 408 20.82 -12.52 7.17
C PRO A 408 20.25 -13.37 8.32
N ALA A 409 20.83 -14.56 8.54
CA ALA A 409 20.29 -15.57 9.45
C ALA A 409 20.21 -15.13 10.93
N ASP A 410 21.07 -14.21 11.36
CA ASP A 410 21.04 -13.59 12.69
C ASP A 410 19.78 -12.73 12.87
N LEU A 411 19.43 -11.95 11.85
CA LEU A 411 18.21 -11.14 11.84
C LEU A 411 16.95 -12.02 11.79
N GLU A 412 16.96 -13.08 10.97
CA GLU A 412 15.87 -14.08 10.96
C GLU A 412 15.63 -14.69 12.34
N SER A 413 16.71 -15.08 13.02
CA SER A 413 16.64 -15.68 14.36
C SER A 413 16.07 -14.72 15.39
N LEU A 414 16.47 -13.44 15.35
CA LEU A 414 15.96 -12.38 16.23
C LEU A 414 14.43 -12.20 16.07
N TYR A 415 13.95 -12.12 14.83
CA TYR A 415 12.52 -11.96 14.56
C TYR A 415 11.72 -13.23 14.89
N ALA A 416 12.30 -14.42 14.67
CA ALA A 416 11.68 -15.67 15.10
C ALA A 416 11.52 -15.74 16.63
N GLU A 417 12.49 -15.25 17.41
CA GLU A 417 12.35 -15.11 18.86
C GLU A 417 11.28 -14.08 19.25
N LYS A 418 11.21 -12.94 18.56
CA LYS A 418 10.15 -11.92 18.75
C LYS A 418 8.76 -12.53 18.56
N VAL A 419 8.57 -13.36 17.53
CA VAL A 419 7.32 -14.09 17.27
C VAL A 419 7.02 -15.12 18.38
N ARG A 420 8.01 -15.92 18.81
CA ARG A 420 7.83 -16.89 19.90
C ARG A 420 7.43 -16.21 21.21
N PHE A 421 8.05 -15.08 21.54
CA PHE A 421 7.72 -14.32 22.74
C PHE A 421 6.28 -13.78 22.68
N ARG A 422 5.84 -13.32 21.50
CA ARG A 422 4.44 -12.89 21.26
C ARG A 422 3.46 -14.05 21.43
N ALA A 423 3.77 -15.23 20.88
CA ALA A 423 2.94 -16.43 21.05
C ALA A 423 2.81 -16.83 22.52
N LYS A 424 3.90 -16.82 23.30
CA LYS A 424 3.88 -17.09 24.74
C LYS A 424 3.04 -16.09 25.52
N ARG A 425 3.10 -14.78 25.17
CA ARG A 425 2.21 -13.76 25.76
C ARG A 425 0.74 -14.03 25.41
N GLN A 426 0.46 -14.49 24.19
CA GLN A 426 -0.91 -14.82 23.77
C GLN A 426 -1.50 -15.99 24.57
N GLU A 427 -0.71 -17.03 24.86
CA GLU A 427 -1.12 -18.13 25.74
C GLU A 427 -1.47 -17.63 27.16
N LEU A 428 -0.66 -16.70 27.70
CA LEU A 428 -0.94 -16.07 28.98
C LEU A 428 -2.27 -15.31 28.95
N TYR A 429 -2.57 -14.60 27.85
CA TYR A 429 -3.84 -13.88 27.69
C TYR A 429 -5.04 -14.82 27.52
N GLN A 430 -4.87 -15.95 26.82
CA GLN A 430 -5.92 -16.98 26.73
C GLN A 430 -6.29 -17.52 28.12
N ALA A 431 -5.32 -17.68 29.03
CA ALA A 431 -5.58 -18.08 30.41
C ALA A 431 -6.34 -17.02 31.25
N LEU A 432 -6.57 -15.82 30.71
CA LEU A 432 -7.33 -14.74 31.33
C LEU A 432 -8.74 -14.57 30.74
N LEU A 433 -9.13 -15.36 29.73
CA LEU A 433 -10.41 -15.20 29.03
C LEU A 433 -11.60 -15.19 29.99
N ASP A 434 -11.73 -16.23 30.81
CA ASP A 434 -12.85 -16.40 31.75
C ASP A 434 -12.71 -15.61 33.07
N LYS A 435 -11.61 -14.85 33.23
CA LYS A 435 -11.35 -14.11 34.46
C LYS A 435 -11.93 -12.70 34.36
N PRO A 436 -12.58 -12.19 35.42
CA PRO A 436 -13.09 -10.82 35.43
C PRO A 436 -11.94 -9.82 35.38
N ALA A 437 -12.15 -8.73 34.65
CA ALA A 437 -11.26 -7.56 34.65
C ALA A 437 -11.48 -6.73 35.92
N ARG A 438 -10.98 -7.26 37.04
CA ARG A 438 -11.05 -6.65 38.37
C ARG A 438 -9.66 -6.29 38.87
N THR A 439 -9.49 -5.05 39.34
CA THR A 439 -8.23 -4.55 39.92
C THR A 439 -7.90 -5.24 41.25
N VAL A 440 -6.67 -5.07 41.75
CA VAL A 440 -6.22 -5.67 43.02
C VAL A 440 -7.06 -5.18 44.22
N ASP A 441 -7.47 -3.91 44.20
CA ASP A 441 -8.35 -3.27 45.17
C ASP A 441 -9.85 -3.50 44.90
N GLY A 442 -10.19 -4.38 43.95
CA GLY A 442 -11.53 -4.93 43.79
C GLY A 442 -12.47 -4.16 42.87
N VAL A 443 -11.98 -3.17 42.11
CA VAL A 443 -12.80 -2.37 41.18
C VAL A 443 -13.01 -3.13 39.87
N ASP A 444 -14.27 -3.28 39.46
CA ASP A 444 -14.62 -3.91 38.18
C ASP A 444 -14.49 -2.94 37.01
N ILE A 445 -13.79 -3.37 35.96
CA ILE A 445 -13.64 -2.64 34.69
C ILE A 445 -14.28 -3.48 33.59
N ARG A 446 -15.23 -2.91 32.86
CA ARG A 446 -15.84 -3.58 31.69
C ARG A 446 -14.96 -3.40 30.46
N LEU A 447 -14.59 -4.50 29.83
CA LEU A 447 -13.78 -4.53 28.61
C LEU A 447 -14.65 -4.99 27.44
N MET A 448 -14.93 -4.05 26.56
CA MET A 448 -15.81 -4.20 25.41
C MET A 448 -14.99 -4.28 24.12
N MET A 449 -15.57 -4.89 23.09
CA MET A 449 -14.97 -5.00 21.78
C MET A 449 -15.53 -3.96 20.81
N ASN A 450 -14.66 -3.40 19.97
CA ASN A 450 -15.03 -2.65 18.78
C ASN A 450 -15.17 -3.62 17.61
N ALA A 451 -16.27 -3.52 16.86
CA ALA A 451 -16.55 -4.32 15.69
C ALA A 451 -17.11 -3.45 14.56
N GLY A 452 -17.16 -3.95 13.33
CA GLY A 452 -17.94 -3.32 12.27
C GLY A 452 -18.28 -4.22 11.09
N LEU A 453 -17.82 -5.47 11.10
CA LEU A 453 -18.24 -6.52 10.18
C LEU A 453 -18.75 -7.74 10.95
N VAL A 454 -19.57 -8.56 10.29
CA VAL A 454 -20.06 -9.84 10.85
C VAL A 454 -18.91 -10.78 11.20
N VAL A 455 -17.83 -10.75 10.43
CA VAL A 455 -16.65 -11.60 10.65
C VAL A 455 -15.95 -11.31 11.97
N ASP A 456 -16.12 -10.09 12.51
CA ASP A 456 -15.53 -9.71 13.80
C ASP A 456 -16.25 -10.42 14.96
N MET A 457 -17.48 -10.90 14.75
CA MET A 457 -18.29 -11.51 15.81
C MET A 457 -17.68 -12.81 16.35
N SER A 458 -16.96 -13.57 15.53
CA SER A 458 -16.24 -14.77 16.02
C SER A 458 -15.13 -14.42 17.00
N GLN A 459 -14.62 -13.18 16.97
CA GLN A 459 -13.60 -12.72 17.91
C GLN A 459 -14.19 -12.37 19.29
N LEU A 460 -15.50 -12.10 19.39
CA LEU A 460 -16.15 -11.66 20.63
C LEU A 460 -15.98 -12.66 21.78
N GLU A 461 -16.14 -13.96 21.48
CA GLU A 461 -15.88 -15.04 22.43
C GLU A 461 -14.37 -15.28 22.60
N ALA A 462 -13.62 -15.31 21.49
CA ALA A 462 -12.20 -15.63 21.48
C ALA A 462 -11.33 -14.63 22.28
N CYS A 463 -11.76 -13.37 22.41
CA CYS A 463 -11.07 -12.36 23.21
C CYS A 463 -11.63 -12.20 24.64
N GLY A 464 -12.76 -12.83 24.96
CA GLY A 464 -13.39 -12.76 26.29
C GLY A 464 -13.87 -11.34 26.64
N ALA A 465 -14.46 -10.63 25.69
CA ALA A 465 -15.07 -9.32 25.92
C ALA A 465 -16.45 -9.45 26.60
N ASP A 466 -16.81 -8.42 27.38
CA ASP A 466 -18.12 -8.33 28.07
C ASP A 466 -19.27 -8.00 27.09
N GLY A 467 -18.95 -7.53 25.89
CA GLY A 467 -19.89 -7.21 24.81
C GLY A 467 -19.25 -6.31 23.75
N ILE A 468 -20.08 -5.70 22.91
CA ILE A 468 -19.64 -4.78 21.85
C ILE A 468 -19.91 -3.34 22.29
N GLY A 469 -18.85 -2.60 22.56
CA GLY A 469 -18.94 -1.20 23.01
C GLY A 469 -18.94 -0.20 21.86
N LEU A 470 -18.68 -0.65 20.63
CA LEU A 470 -18.87 0.12 19.41
C LEU A 470 -19.02 -0.83 18.22
N PHE A 471 -20.20 -0.86 17.63
CA PHE A 471 -20.42 -1.45 16.31
C PHE A 471 -20.48 -0.34 15.25
N ARG A 472 -19.45 -0.27 14.41
CA ARG A 472 -19.33 0.69 13.31
C ARG A 472 -20.19 0.26 12.14
N THR A 473 -21.26 1.00 11.86
CA THR A 473 -22.17 0.65 10.77
C THR A 473 -21.65 1.06 9.40
N GLU A 474 -20.68 1.97 9.34
CA GLU A 474 -20.20 2.58 8.10
C GLU A 474 -19.43 1.61 7.20
N LEU A 475 -18.76 0.61 7.77
CA LEU A 475 -17.92 -0.32 7.02
C LEU A 475 -18.73 -1.10 5.98
N GLN A 476 -19.99 -1.45 6.28
CA GLN A 476 -20.88 -2.08 5.32
C GLN A 476 -21.19 -1.14 4.13
N PHE A 477 -21.35 0.15 4.37
CA PHE A 477 -21.61 1.13 3.32
C PHE A 477 -20.37 1.30 2.44
N MET A 478 -19.17 1.33 3.03
CA MET A 478 -17.92 1.47 2.28
C MET A 478 -17.63 0.28 1.37
N VAL A 479 -17.98 -0.94 1.80
CA VAL A 479 -17.74 -2.17 1.02
C VAL A 479 -18.84 -2.41 -0.04
N ALA A 480 -20.02 -1.79 0.11
CA ALA A 480 -21.11 -1.95 -0.84
C ALA A 480 -20.87 -1.15 -2.13
N SER A 481 -21.36 -1.64 -3.27
CA SER A 481 -21.35 -0.90 -4.54
C SER A 481 -22.45 0.17 -4.64
N THR A 482 -23.48 0.06 -3.79
CA THR A 482 -24.64 0.96 -3.73
C THR A 482 -25.11 1.10 -2.28
N PHE A 483 -25.97 2.10 -2.00
CA PHE A 483 -26.58 2.24 -0.67
C PHE A 483 -27.33 0.97 -0.27
N PRO A 484 -26.94 0.32 0.85
CA PRO A 484 -27.62 -0.87 1.34
C PRO A 484 -29.10 -0.59 1.61
N ARG A 485 -29.99 -1.42 1.03
CA ARG A 485 -31.44 -1.35 1.28
C ARG A 485 -31.77 -1.70 2.73
N ALA A 486 -32.92 -1.23 3.21
CA ALA A 486 -33.38 -1.44 4.59
C ALA A 486 -33.35 -2.93 5.01
N ASP A 487 -33.84 -3.84 4.16
CA ASP A 487 -33.91 -5.27 4.50
C ASP A 487 -32.51 -5.90 4.61
N ARG A 488 -31.54 -5.47 3.79
CA ARG A 488 -30.15 -5.92 3.91
C ARG A 488 -29.45 -5.41 5.17
N GLN A 489 -29.75 -4.18 5.58
CA GLN A 489 -29.26 -3.65 6.85
C GLN A 489 -29.89 -4.41 8.03
N GLU A 490 -31.18 -4.72 7.98
CA GLU A 490 -31.86 -5.50 9.02
C GLU A 490 -31.30 -6.92 9.14
N GLU A 491 -31.09 -7.61 8.02
CA GLU A 491 -30.46 -8.94 8.00
C GLU A 491 -29.09 -8.89 8.69
N LEU A 492 -28.26 -7.90 8.32
CA LEU A 492 -26.95 -7.70 8.96
C LEU A 492 -27.09 -7.49 10.47
N TYR A 493 -27.88 -6.50 10.89
CA TYR A 493 -27.98 -6.14 12.31
C TYR A 493 -28.57 -7.28 13.13
N ARG A 494 -29.51 -8.06 12.57
CA ARG A 494 -30.07 -9.24 13.21
C ARG A 494 -29.01 -10.32 13.38
N GLU A 495 -28.23 -10.60 12.34
CA GLU A 495 -27.13 -11.57 12.43
C GLU A 495 -26.10 -11.18 13.50
N VAL A 496 -25.77 -9.89 13.60
CA VAL A 496 -24.88 -9.36 14.64
C VAL A 496 -25.49 -9.51 16.04
N ILE A 497 -26.79 -9.23 16.21
CA ILE A 497 -27.50 -9.39 17.49
C ILE A 497 -27.54 -10.86 17.91
N ASP A 498 -27.87 -11.76 16.98
CA ASP A 498 -27.95 -13.20 17.24
C ASP A 498 -26.58 -13.77 17.62
N LYS A 499 -25.51 -13.37 16.91
CA LYS A 499 -24.13 -13.81 17.20
C LYS A 499 -23.52 -13.21 18.48
N ALA A 500 -24.11 -12.17 19.04
CA ALA A 500 -23.64 -11.62 20.31
C ALA A 500 -24.09 -12.46 21.52
N ASP A 501 -24.98 -13.44 21.33
CA ASP A 501 -25.47 -14.37 22.35
C ASP A 501 -25.89 -13.69 23.66
N GLY A 502 -26.72 -12.65 23.52
CA GLY A 502 -27.26 -11.88 24.65
C GLY A 502 -26.29 -10.86 25.28
N LYS A 503 -25.03 -10.78 24.83
CA LYS A 503 -24.12 -9.69 25.24
C LYS A 503 -24.61 -8.35 24.70
N SER A 504 -24.29 -7.28 25.41
CA SER A 504 -24.72 -5.94 25.01
C SER A 504 -23.99 -5.46 23.75
N ILE A 505 -24.72 -4.76 22.88
CA ILE A 505 -24.19 -4.20 21.63
C ILE A 505 -24.56 -2.73 21.56
N LEU A 506 -23.55 -1.89 21.34
CA LEU A 506 -23.73 -0.47 21.09
C LEU A 506 -23.56 -0.16 19.60
N PHE A 507 -24.67 0.04 18.89
CA PHE A 507 -24.64 0.43 17.48
C PHE A 507 -24.40 1.92 17.33
N ARG A 508 -23.42 2.30 16.51
CA ARG A 508 -23.24 3.70 16.10
C ARG A 508 -23.98 3.94 14.79
N THR A 509 -24.80 4.98 14.75
CA THR A 509 -25.45 5.39 13.49
C THR A 509 -24.40 5.88 12.49
N LEU A 510 -24.78 5.98 11.23
CA LEU A 510 -23.88 6.22 10.11
C LEU A 510 -22.96 7.46 10.28
N ASP A 511 -21.65 7.24 10.44
CA ASP A 511 -20.54 8.21 10.48
C ASP A 511 -19.72 8.23 9.18
N ILE A 512 -20.36 8.61 8.07
CA ILE A 512 -19.71 8.81 6.76
C ILE A 512 -19.52 10.31 6.48
N GLY A 513 -18.61 10.62 5.55
CA GLY A 513 -18.16 11.98 5.27
C GLY A 513 -16.80 12.25 5.92
N GLY A 514 -16.11 13.29 5.45
CA GLY A 514 -14.72 13.48 5.81
C GLY A 514 -13.76 12.72 4.88
N ASP A 515 -12.86 11.95 5.50
CA ASP A 515 -11.93 11.01 4.87
C ASP A 515 -12.62 9.74 4.33
N LYS A 516 -13.86 9.47 4.76
CA LYS A 516 -14.63 8.26 4.43
C LYS A 516 -15.57 8.51 3.25
N VAL A 517 -15.00 8.54 2.05
CA VAL A 517 -15.73 8.81 0.80
C VAL A 517 -16.44 7.55 0.31
N LEU A 518 -17.75 7.64 0.05
CA LEU A 518 -18.52 6.56 -0.58
C LEU A 518 -18.50 6.74 -2.11
N PRO A 519 -18.01 5.76 -2.90
CA PRO A 519 -17.85 5.88 -4.35
C PRO A 519 -19.16 6.22 -5.09
N TYR A 520 -20.30 5.77 -4.56
CA TYR A 520 -21.63 5.98 -5.14
C TYR A 520 -22.34 7.25 -4.62
N PHE A 521 -21.70 8.04 -3.75
CA PHE A 521 -22.27 9.28 -3.21
C PHE A 521 -21.84 10.51 -4.05
N ARG A 522 -22.32 10.55 -5.30
CA ARG A 522 -21.89 11.49 -6.37
C ARG A 522 -22.10 13.00 -6.09
N ASN A 523 -22.82 13.36 -5.04
CA ASN A 523 -23.18 14.75 -4.71
C ASN A 523 -22.62 15.17 -3.33
N ALA A 524 -21.52 14.60 -2.87
CA ALA A 524 -20.79 15.19 -1.75
C ALA A 524 -20.16 16.51 -2.21
N PRO A 525 -20.36 17.62 -1.49
CA PRO A 525 -19.58 18.83 -1.72
C PRO A 525 -18.09 18.50 -1.50
N ASN A 526 -17.23 19.03 -2.36
CA ASN A 526 -15.78 18.98 -2.13
C ASN A 526 -15.46 19.97 -1.01
N GLU A 527 -15.13 19.48 0.18
CA GLU A 527 -14.90 20.29 1.37
C GLU A 527 -13.40 20.52 1.58
N GLU A 528 -13.00 21.76 1.86
CA GLU A 528 -11.60 22.07 2.19
C GLU A 528 -11.15 21.40 3.50
N ASN A 529 -12.08 21.22 4.45
CA ASN A 529 -11.82 20.61 5.76
C ASN A 529 -12.82 19.48 6.05
N PRO A 530 -12.66 18.30 5.41
CA PRO A 530 -13.65 17.23 5.49
C PRO A 530 -13.91 16.76 6.94
N ALA A 531 -12.88 16.77 7.81
CA ALA A 531 -13.03 16.41 9.22
C ALA A 531 -14.00 17.32 9.99
N MET A 532 -14.08 18.61 9.63
CA MET A 532 -14.96 19.60 10.27
C MET A 532 -16.27 19.81 9.51
N GLY A 533 -16.47 19.12 8.39
CA GLY A 533 -17.53 19.40 7.42
C GLY A 533 -18.81 18.58 7.59
N TRP A 534 -19.42 18.24 6.45
CA TRP A 534 -20.73 17.62 6.32
C TRP A 534 -20.66 16.09 6.42
N ARG A 535 -20.56 15.61 7.66
CA ARG A 535 -20.45 14.19 7.99
C ARG A 535 -21.40 13.75 9.10
N ALA A 536 -21.54 12.44 9.26
CA ALA A 536 -22.16 11.82 10.43
C ALA A 536 -23.57 12.36 10.73
N ILE A 537 -23.86 12.74 11.98
CA ILE A 537 -25.21 13.19 12.36
C ILE A 537 -25.71 14.36 11.51
N ARG A 538 -24.84 15.31 11.14
CA ARG A 538 -25.17 16.47 10.30
C ARG A 538 -25.72 16.03 8.95
N LEU A 539 -25.00 15.11 8.29
CA LEU A 539 -25.44 14.50 7.04
C LEU A 539 -26.78 13.77 7.21
N THR A 540 -26.91 12.99 8.27
CA THR A 540 -28.10 12.14 8.47
C THR A 540 -29.35 12.94 8.88
N LEU A 541 -29.20 14.09 9.54
CA LEU A 541 -30.29 15.01 9.85
C LEU A 541 -30.75 15.76 8.59
N ASP A 542 -29.81 16.28 7.78
CA ASP A 542 -30.14 16.96 6.52
C ASP A 542 -30.75 15.99 5.50
N ARG A 543 -30.26 14.75 5.46
CA ARG A 543 -30.78 13.66 4.64
C ARG A 543 -31.50 12.63 5.50
N ALA A 544 -32.58 13.06 6.16
CA ALA A 544 -33.38 12.23 7.06
C ALA A 544 -33.83 10.88 6.48
N GLY A 545 -33.94 10.72 5.15
CA GLY A 545 -34.23 9.43 4.52
C GLY A 545 -33.17 8.35 4.81
N LEU A 546 -31.88 8.72 4.86
CA LEU A 546 -30.78 7.82 5.21
C LEU A 546 -30.90 7.38 6.67
N PHE A 547 -31.07 8.35 7.57
CA PHE A 547 -31.23 8.10 9.00
C PHE A 547 -32.43 7.19 9.29
N ARG A 548 -33.60 7.54 8.77
CA ARG A 548 -34.84 6.79 8.98
C ARG A 548 -34.74 5.35 8.47
N THR A 549 -34.07 5.14 7.33
CA THR A 549 -33.84 3.79 6.78
C THR A 549 -33.00 2.94 7.73
N GLN A 550 -31.89 3.49 8.23
CA GLN A 550 -31.02 2.82 9.17
C GLN A 550 -31.71 2.52 10.50
N ILE A 551 -32.39 3.53 11.08
CA ILE A 551 -33.13 3.37 12.34
C ILE A 551 -34.21 2.31 12.21
N ARG A 552 -34.99 2.30 11.12
CA ARG A 552 -36.03 1.28 10.90
C ARG A 552 -35.43 -0.13 10.83
N ALA A 553 -34.31 -0.29 10.13
CA ALA A 553 -33.61 -1.57 10.05
C ALA A 553 -33.13 -2.05 11.44
N LEU A 554 -32.55 -1.16 12.25
CA LEU A 554 -32.10 -1.47 13.62
C LEU A 554 -33.27 -1.84 14.54
N LEU A 555 -34.38 -1.08 14.48
CA LEU A 555 -35.58 -1.37 15.27
C LEU A 555 -36.19 -2.73 14.91
N ARG A 556 -36.25 -3.08 13.62
CA ARG A 556 -36.75 -4.38 13.15
C ARG A 556 -35.80 -5.52 13.53
N ALA A 557 -34.49 -5.30 13.43
CA ALA A 557 -33.47 -6.29 13.77
C ALA A 557 -33.51 -6.66 15.25
N ALA A 558 -33.63 -5.65 16.14
CA ALA A 558 -33.65 -5.83 17.59
C ALA A 558 -35.01 -6.19 18.19
N ARG A 559 -35.94 -6.76 17.41
CA ARG A 559 -37.27 -7.15 17.90
C ARG A 559 -37.17 -8.07 19.13
N GLY A 560 -37.79 -7.65 20.24
CA GLY A 560 -37.78 -8.39 21.51
C GLY A 560 -36.44 -8.37 22.27
N GLN A 561 -35.43 -7.69 21.74
CA GLN A 561 -34.10 -7.53 22.33
C GLN A 561 -33.89 -6.06 22.74
N LYS A 562 -32.86 -5.79 23.55
CA LYS A 562 -32.43 -4.42 23.88
C LYS A 562 -31.67 -3.81 22.69
N LEU A 563 -32.00 -2.57 22.33
CA LEU A 563 -31.31 -1.80 21.30
C LEU A 563 -30.62 -0.59 21.92
N SER A 564 -29.28 -0.51 21.83
CA SER A 564 -28.51 0.67 22.22
C SER A 564 -27.97 1.38 20.98
N LEU A 565 -28.34 2.65 20.81
CA LEU A 565 -27.99 3.50 19.67
C LEU A 565 -27.10 4.66 20.11
N MET A 566 -26.03 4.92 19.37
CA MET A 566 -25.11 6.03 19.60
C MET A 566 -25.06 6.96 18.39
N LEU A 567 -25.24 8.26 18.65
CA LEU A 567 -25.15 9.31 17.63
C LEU A 567 -23.73 9.88 17.55
N PRO A 568 -23.05 9.83 16.39
CA PRO A 568 -21.72 10.42 16.17
C PRO A 568 -21.77 11.91 15.83
N MET A 569 -20.69 12.64 16.09
CA MET A 569 -20.41 14.03 15.71
C MET A 569 -21.46 15.05 16.19
N VAL A 570 -22.15 14.72 17.27
CA VAL A 570 -23.09 15.65 17.91
C VAL A 570 -22.30 16.85 18.44
N THR A 571 -22.74 18.05 18.08
CA THR A 571 -22.13 19.33 18.41
C THR A 571 -22.99 20.10 19.40
N GLU A 572 -24.32 20.01 19.26
CA GLU A 572 -25.33 20.73 20.05
C GLU A 572 -26.41 19.79 20.59
N ALA A 573 -26.97 20.12 21.77
CA ALA A 573 -28.04 19.31 22.38
C ALA A 573 -29.30 19.21 21.49
N SER A 574 -29.57 20.22 20.66
CA SER A 574 -30.72 20.25 19.74
C SER A 574 -30.62 19.22 18.61
N GLU A 575 -29.43 18.76 18.24
CA GLU A 575 -29.25 17.67 17.27
C GLU A 575 -29.72 16.33 17.86
N ILE A 576 -29.54 16.14 19.17
CA ILE A 576 -30.02 14.96 19.90
C ILE A 576 -31.55 14.94 19.94
N GLU A 577 -32.16 16.08 20.25
CA GLU A 577 -33.62 16.23 20.24
C GLU A 577 -34.21 15.86 18.87
N GLN A 578 -33.64 16.41 17.78
CA GLN A 578 -34.06 16.10 16.41
C GLN A 578 -33.89 14.61 16.06
N ALA A 579 -32.76 14.00 16.46
CA ALA A 579 -32.53 12.58 16.23
C ALA A 579 -33.51 11.70 17.00
N ARG A 580 -33.81 12.02 18.27
CA ARG A 580 -34.80 11.30 19.08
C ARG A 580 -36.20 11.41 18.49
N ASP A 581 -36.59 12.59 18.00
CA ASP A 581 -37.86 12.79 17.30
C ASP A 581 -37.99 11.89 16.07
N LEU A 582 -36.92 11.76 15.28
CA LEU A 582 -36.90 10.87 14.12
C LEU A 582 -36.99 9.39 14.53
N ILE A 583 -36.29 8.99 15.60
CA ILE A 583 -36.34 7.62 16.15
C ILE A 583 -37.77 7.28 16.61
N GLU A 584 -38.41 8.17 17.36
CA GLU A 584 -39.76 7.93 17.88
C GLU A 584 -40.80 7.89 16.75
N ARG A 585 -40.64 8.71 15.70
CA ARG A 585 -41.49 8.63 14.49
C ARG A 585 -41.37 7.29 13.78
N GLU A 586 -40.17 6.73 13.67
CA GLU A 586 -39.96 5.42 13.04
C GLU A 586 -40.47 4.28 13.92
N LYS A 587 -40.30 4.35 15.24
CA LYS A 587 -40.91 3.42 16.19
C LYS A 587 -42.45 3.43 16.07
N SER A 588 -43.06 4.62 16.10
CA SER A 588 -44.51 4.81 15.90
C SER A 588 -44.99 4.35 14.52
N HIS A 589 -44.14 4.44 13.49
CA HIS A 589 -44.43 3.90 12.17
C HIS A 589 -44.48 2.37 12.19
N LEU A 590 -43.48 1.72 12.80
CA LEU A 590 -43.42 0.26 12.91
C LEU A 590 -44.58 -0.31 13.75
N GLU A 591 -44.91 0.33 14.87
CA GLU A 591 -46.02 -0.07 15.73
C GLU A 591 -47.36 -0.03 14.99
N ARG A 592 -47.64 1.06 14.26
CA ARG A 592 -48.87 1.19 13.45
C ARG A 592 -49.02 0.15 12.35
N HIS A 593 -47.91 -0.39 11.84
CA HIS A 593 -47.91 -1.41 10.79
C HIS A 593 -47.77 -2.83 11.35
N GLY A 594 -47.84 -3.01 12.67
CA GLY A 594 -47.84 -4.33 13.32
C GLY A 594 -46.47 -5.03 13.36
N TYR A 595 -45.37 -4.28 13.17
CA TYR A 595 -44.03 -4.85 13.33
C TYR A 595 -43.68 -4.97 14.82
N GLY A 596 -42.94 -6.02 15.17
CA GLY A 596 -42.42 -6.16 16.54
C GLY A 596 -41.33 -5.12 16.83
N LEU A 597 -41.31 -4.61 18.06
CA LEU A 597 -40.38 -3.59 18.53
C LEU A 597 -39.30 -4.19 19.46
N PRO A 598 -38.19 -3.46 19.68
CA PRO A 598 -37.25 -3.78 20.74
C PRO A 598 -37.89 -3.74 22.13
N SER A 599 -37.37 -4.54 23.07
CA SER A 599 -37.85 -4.55 24.46
C SER A 599 -37.49 -3.25 25.19
N GLU A 600 -36.38 -2.65 24.81
CA GLU A 600 -35.87 -1.39 25.34
C GLU A 600 -35.06 -0.69 24.24
N ILE A 601 -35.15 0.64 24.15
CA ILE A 601 -34.34 1.46 23.26
C ILE A 601 -33.59 2.47 24.12
N SER A 602 -32.27 2.37 24.15
CA SER A 602 -31.38 3.33 24.80
C SER A 602 -30.68 4.17 23.73
N VAL A 603 -30.73 5.50 23.84
CA VAL A 603 -30.11 6.45 22.92
C VAL A 603 -29.06 7.27 23.65
N GLY A 604 -27.82 7.17 23.19
CA GLY A 604 -26.69 7.93 23.70
C GLY A 604 -25.96 8.68 22.59
N ILE A 605 -24.84 9.30 22.95
CA ILE A 605 -23.99 10.04 22.04
C ILE A 605 -22.54 9.58 22.10
N MET A 606 -21.84 9.80 20.99
CA MET A 606 -20.38 9.80 20.96
C MET A 606 -19.91 11.21 21.27
N LEU A 607 -19.28 11.41 22.43
CA LEU A 607 -18.67 12.68 22.80
C LEU A 607 -17.31 12.78 22.11
N GLU A 608 -17.30 13.45 20.97
CA GLU A 608 -16.11 13.67 20.16
C GLU A 608 -15.94 15.13 19.71
N VAL A 609 -17.00 15.94 19.76
CA VAL A 609 -16.90 17.37 19.48
C VAL A 609 -16.73 18.15 20.79
N PRO A 610 -15.68 18.98 20.96
CA PRO A 610 -15.39 19.63 22.25
C PRO A 610 -16.50 20.56 22.78
N SER A 611 -17.35 21.10 21.90
CA SER A 611 -18.47 21.96 22.29
C SER A 611 -19.42 21.28 23.28
N LEU A 612 -19.60 19.95 23.18
CA LEU A 612 -20.49 19.19 24.04
C LEU A 612 -20.01 19.09 25.49
N ILE A 613 -18.69 19.21 25.75
CA ILE A 613 -18.14 19.21 27.10
C ILE A 613 -18.81 20.30 27.95
N TRP A 614 -19.08 21.46 27.34
CA TRP A 614 -19.71 22.61 27.99
C TRP A 614 -21.23 22.51 28.08
N GLN A 615 -21.82 21.44 27.55
CA GLN A 615 -23.27 21.24 27.50
C GLN A 615 -23.73 19.99 28.26
N LEU A 616 -22.83 19.29 28.97
CA LEU A 616 -23.13 18.01 29.64
C LEU A 616 -24.36 18.08 30.55
N ASP A 617 -24.56 19.19 31.28
CA ASP A 617 -25.73 19.39 32.13
C ASP A 617 -27.06 19.34 31.35
N ARG A 618 -27.07 19.84 30.10
CA ARG A 618 -28.25 19.80 29.22
C ARG A 618 -28.54 18.40 28.69
N LEU A 619 -27.55 17.52 28.66
CA LEU A 619 -27.71 16.16 28.15
C LEU A 619 -28.45 15.25 29.14
N LYS A 620 -28.53 15.64 30.42
CA LYS A 620 -29.24 14.87 31.44
C LYS A 620 -30.72 14.74 31.07
N GLY A 621 -31.17 13.49 30.89
CA GLY A 621 -32.53 13.17 30.45
C GLY A 621 -32.74 13.19 28.94
N LEU A 622 -31.79 13.73 28.16
CA LEU A 622 -31.78 13.62 26.70
C LEU A 622 -31.01 12.38 26.22
N VAL A 623 -30.03 11.90 26.98
CA VAL A 623 -29.23 10.72 26.64
C VAL A 623 -29.23 9.70 27.77
N ASP A 624 -29.17 8.42 27.40
CA ASP A 624 -29.12 7.29 28.33
C ASP A 624 -27.69 6.90 28.71
N PHE A 625 -26.71 7.28 27.89
CA PHE A 625 -25.27 7.08 28.12
C PHE A 625 -24.43 7.99 27.22
N ILE A 626 -23.14 8.10 27.54
CA ILE A 626 -22.13 8.79 26.73
C ILE A 626 -20.96 7.82 26.48
N SER A 627 -20.45 7.79 25.25
CA SER A 627 -19.17 7.15 24.94
C SER A 627 -18.21 8.17 24.35
N VAL A 628 -16.98 8.23 24.86
CA VAL A 628 -15.97 9.16 24.34
C VAL A 628 -15.30 8.57 23.10
N GLY A 629 -15.42 9.29 21.98
CA GLY A 629 -14.65 9.03 20.76
C GLY A 629 -13.28 9.68 20.86
N SER A 630 -12.32 9.04 21.56
CA SER A 630 -11.05 9.71 21.89
C SER A 630 -10.25 10.19 20.69
N ASN A 631 -10.37 9.53 19.54
CA ASN A 631 -9.61 9.86 18.34
C ASN A 631 -10.02 11.22 17.77
N ASP A 632 -11.32 11.41 17.56
CA ASP A 632 -11.87 12.66 17.02
C ASP A 632 -11.86 13.76 18.09
N LEU A 633 -12.13 13.41 19.36
CA LEU A 633 -12.02 14.36 20.48
C LEU A 633 -10.60 14.93 20.61
N PHE A 634 -9.58 14.08 20.54
CA PHE A 634 -8.18 14.52 20.60
C PHE A 634 -7.84 15.43 19.42
N GLN A 635 -8.22 15.03 18.21
CA GLN A 635 -8.01 15.80 16.99
C GLN A 635 -8.62 17.21 17.09
N PHE A 636 -9.84 17.36 17.58
CA PHE A 636 -10.49 18.67 17.70
C PHE A 636 -9.99 19.49 18.90
N ILE A 637 -9.66 18.88 20.03
CA ILE A 637 -9.07 19.61 21.17
C ILE A 637 -7.67 20.13 20.82
N MET A 638 -6.87 19.33 20.12
CA MET A 638 -5.48 19.66 19.77
C MET A 638 -5.34 20.31 18.39
N ALA A 639 -6.44 20.51 17.66
CA ALA A 639 -6.48 21.02 16.29
C ALA A 639 -5.45 20.34 15.36
N THR A 640 -5.36 19.02 15.45
CA THR A 640 -4.33 18.22 14.75
C THR A 640 -4.96 17.07 14.00
N ASP A 641 -4.78 17.05 12.68
CA ASP A 641 -5.24 15.96 11.82
C ASP A 641 -4.30 14.76 11.92
N ARG A 642 -4.81 13.62 12.40
CA ARG A 642 -4.06 12.36 12.51
C ARG A 642 -3.66 11.78 11.15
N GLY A 643 -4.38 12.11 10.07
CA GLY A 643 -4.06 11.68 8.72
C GLY A 643 -2.93 12.49 8.08
N ASN A 644 -2.53 13.60 8.70
CA ASN A 644 -1.49 14.46 8.16
C ASN A 644 -0.09 14.01 8.64
N PRO A 645 0.81 13.56 7.75
CA PRO A 645 2.10 13.01 8.13
C PRO A 645 3.06 14.01 8.79
N VAL A 646 2.82 15.33 8.62
CA VAL A 646 3.68 16.37 9.19
C VAL A 646 3.32 16.67 10.65
N VAL A 647 2.05 16.53 11.03
CA VAL A 647 1.54 16.95 12.34
C VAL A 647 0.88 15.83 13.15
N GLY A 648 0.59 14.66 12.56
CA GLY A 648 -0.16 13.59 13.20
C GLY A 648 0.41 13.15 14.56
N ASP A 649 1.74 13.12 14.68
CA ASP A 649 2.46 12.73 15.90
C ASP A 649 2.93 13.92 16.74
N ARG A 650 2.44 15.14 16.47
CA ARG A 650 2.91 16.36 17.14
C ARG A 650 2.58 16.40 18.63
N PHE A 651 1.50 15.73 19.04
CA PHE A 651 1.01 15.77 20.41
C PHE A 651 0.75 14.37 20.95
N ASP A 652 1.08 14.17 22.23
CA ASP A 652 0.80 12.91 22.92
C ASP A 652 -0.64 12.88 23.46
N VAL A 653 -1.34 11.76 23.22
CA VAL A 653 -2.65 11.46 23.82
C VAL A 653 -2.60 11.37 25.35
N LEU A 654 -1.42 11.17 25.94
CA LEU A 654 -1.20 11.24 27.39
C LEU A 654 -0.85 12.65 27.88
N SER A 655 -0.98 13.69 27.04
CA SER A 655 -0.75 15.07 27.48
C SER A 655 -1.70 15.46 28.63
N CYS A 656 -1.19 16.29 29.54
CA CYS A 656 -1.96 16.76 30.69
C CYS A 656 -3.24 17.48 30.26
N THR A 657 -3.20 18.28 29.19
CA THR A 657 -4.36 19.00 28.67
C THR A 657 -5.49 18.04 28.30
N PHE A 658 -5.18 16.98 27.55
CA PHE A 658 -6.20 16.02 27.12
C PHE A 658 -6.71 15.18 28.29
N LEU A 659 -5.82 14.72 29.19
CA LEU A 659 -6.23 13.99 30.39
C LEU A 659 -7.08 14.84 31.34
N ARG A 660 -6.83 16.16 31.44
CA ARG A 660 -7.70 17.09 32.19
C ARG A 660 -9.09 17.17 31.57
N ALA A 661 -9.19 17.26 30.24
CA ALA A 661 -10.47 17.27 29.54
C ALA A 661 -11.25 15.96 29.76
N LEU A 662 -10.59 14.82 29.63
CA LEU A 662 -11.19 13.51 29.89
C LEU A 662 -11.64 13.37 31.36
N ARG A 663 -10.81 13.76 32.32
CA ARG A 663 -11.16 13.73 33.75
C ARG A 663 -12.33 14.66 34.09
N HIS A 664 -12.41 15.81 33.41
CA HIS A 664 -13.56 16.71 33.55
C HIS A 664 -14.86 16.04 33.08
N ILE A 665 -14.83 15.38 31.91
CA ILE A 665 -15.97 14.60 31.40
C ILE A 665 -16.38 13.50 32.38
N VAL A 666 -15.41 12.75 32.93
CA VAL A 666 -15.67 11.71 33.94
C VAL A 666 -16.41 12.28 35.15
N ARG A 667 -15.87 13.33 35.76
CA ARG A 667 -16.46 13.95 36.96
C ARG A 667 -17.86 14.50 36.71
N ASP A 668 -18.10 15.10 35.54
CA ASP A 668 -19.43 15.61 35.20
C ASP A 668 -20.43 14.49 34.92
N CYS A 669 -20.02 13.42 34.23
CA CYS A 669 -20.89 12.25 34.02
C CYS A 669 -21.24 11.56 35.35
N GLU A 670 -20.28 11.43 36.28
CA GLU A 670 -20.53 10.92 37.64
C GLU A 670 -21.53 11.81 38.39
N ARG A 671 -21.31 13.13 38.40
CA ARG A 671 -22.19 14.13 39.03
C ARG A 671 -23.61 14.09 38.45
N LEU A 672 -23.73 13.88 37.14
CA LEU A 672 -25.01 13.82 36.43
C LEU A 672 -25.65 12.43 36.46
N SER A 673 -24.92 11.42 36.93
CA SER A 673 -25.30 10.00 36.92
C SER A 673 -25.58 9.47 35.50
N ILE A 674 -24.79 9.91 34.52
CA ILE A 674 -24.85 9.44 33.14
C ILE A 674 -23.79 8.34 32.96
N PRO A 675 -24.16 7.12 32.52
CA PRO A 675 -23.19 6.07 32.22
C PRO A 675 -22.16 6.52 31.18
N LEU A 676 -20.87 6.32 31.48
CA LEU A 676 -19.75 6.75 30.65
C LEU A 676 -18.89 5.57 30.19
N SER A 677 -18.49 5.60 28.92
CA SER A 677 -17.53 4.66 28.32
C SER A 677 -16.56 5.40 27.37
N LEU A 678 -15.55 4.70 26.87
CA LEU A 678 -14.64 5.21 25.84
C LEU A 678 -14.40 4.14 24.78
N CYS A 679 -14.50 4.49 23.49
CA CYS A 679 -14.37 3.54 22.37
C CYS A 679 -13.30 3.88 21.32
N GLY A 680 -12.43 4.86 21.59
CA GLY A 680 -11.31 5.21 20.72
C GLY A 680 -10.04 4.39 21.01
N GLU A 681 -9.02 4.55 20.16
CA GLU A 681 -7.78 3.73 20.19
C GLU A 681 -6.95 3.91 21.46
N MET A 682 -7.20 4.98 22.22
CA MET A 682 -6.59 5.19 23.54
C MET A 682 -6.93 4.06 24.54
N ALA A 683 -8.03 3.34 24.35
CA ALA A 683 -8.37 2.17 25.16
C ALA A 683 -7.52 0.92 24.82
N SER A 684 -6.85 0.90 23.68
CA SER A 684 -6.26 -0.32 23.09
C SER A 684 -4.82 -0.62 23.54
N ARG A 685 -4.20 0.24 24.36
CA ARG A 685 -2.82 0.02 24.86
C ARG A 685 -2.82 -0.02 26.39
N PRO A 686 -2.08 -0.94 27.04
CA PRO A 686 -2.06 -1.05 28.50
C PRO A 686 -1.72 0.25 29.23
N LEU A 687 -0.69 0.98 28.76
CA LEU A 687 -0.27 2.23 29.38
C LEU A 687 -1.35 3.33 29.32
N THR A 688 -2.04 3.47 28.19
CA THR A 688 -3.11 4.48 28.05
C THR A 688 -4.40 4.02 28.74
N ALA A 689 -4.69 2.73 28.77
CA ALA A 689 -5.79 2.16 29.56
C ALA A 689 -5.60 2.40 31.05
N LEU A 690 -4.37 2.27 31.59
CA LEU A 690 -4.05 2.65 32.97
C LEU A 690 -4.40 4.12 33.23
N ALA A 691 -4.01 5.03 32.33
CA ALA A 691 -4.34 6.44 32.46
C ALA A 691 -5.87 6.67 32.51
N LEU A 692 -6.62 6.03 31.61
CA LEU A 692 -8.08 6.14 31.51
C LEU A 692 -8.78 5.63 32.78
N VAL A 693 -8.39 4.45 33.28
CA VAL A 693 -8.98 3.90 34.50
C VAL A 693 -8.59 4.74 35.72
N GLY A 694 -7.34 5.22 35.77
CA GLY A 694 -6.82 6.09 36.83
C GLY A 694 -7.50 7.46 36.91
N ILE A 695 -7.97 8.02 35.78
CA ILE A 695 -8.80 9.25 35.79
C ILE A 695 -10.30 8.98 36.02
N GLY A 696 -10.73 7.71 36.02
CA GLY A 696 -12.06 7.30 36.48
C GLY A 696 -12.93 6.56 35.45
N PHE A 697 -12.45 6.23 34.25
CA PHE A 697 -13.22 5.38 33.33
C PHE A 697 -13.38 3.95 33.88
N ARG A 698 -14.56 3.35 33.67
CA ARG A 698 -14.88 1.98 34.10
C ARG A 698 -15.37 1.07 32.98
N THR A 699 -15.61 1.61 31.79
CA THR A 699 -16.01 0.84 30.60
C THR A 699 -15.14 1.29 29.42
N LEU A 700 -14.32 0.38 28.89
CA LEU A 700 -13.39 0.63 27.79
C LEU A 700 -13.72 -0.28 26.62
N SER A 701 -13.85 0.28 25.42
CA SER A 701 -14.10 -0.46 24.19
C SER A 701 -12.90 -0.34 23.24
N MET A 702 -12.36 -1.47 22.80
CA MET A 702 -11.08 -1.56 22.09
C MET A 702 -11.09 -2.65 21.02
N SER A 703 -10.01 -2.79 20.24
CA SER A 703 -9.86 -3.93 19.32
C SER A 703 -9.77 -5.25 20.08
N ALA A 704 -10.23 -6.34 19.47
CA ALA A 704 -10.23 -7.67 20.10
C ALA A 704 -8.82 -8.09 20.59
N ALA A 705 -7.78 -7.81 19.80
CA ALA A 705 -6.39 -8.12 20.13
C ALA A 705 -5.88 -7.39 21.38
N SER A 706 -6.45 -6.24 21.73
CA SER A 706 -6.02 -5.43 22.86
C SER A 706 -6.64 -5.84 24.20
N ILE A 707 -7.74 -6.61 24.18
CA ILE A 707 -8.46 -6.99 25.40
C ILE A 707 -7.58 -7.82 26.34
N GLY A 708 -6.85 -8.81 25.81
CA GLY A 708 -5.94 -9.65 26.60
C GLY A 708 -4.85 -8.86 27.32
N PRO A 709 -4.00 -8.11 26.60
CA PRO A 709 -2.97 -7.25 27.19
C PRO A 709 -3.51 -6.25 28.22
N VAL A 710 -4.61 -5.56 27.90
CA VAL A 710 -5.21 -4.58 28.82
C VAL A 710 -5.79 -5.25 30.05
N LYS A 711 -6.49 -6.39 29.89
CA LYS A 711 -7.02 -7.19 31.01
C LYS A 711 -5.90 -7.66 31.93
N ALA A 712 -4.78 -8.13 31.39
CA ALA A 712 -3.63 -8.56 32.19
C ALA A 712 -3.10 -7.39 33.03
N CYS A 713 -2.84 -6.24 32.41
CA CYS A 713 -2.31 -5.06 33.08
C CYS A 713 -3.25 -4.52 34.16
N LEU A 714 -4.55 -4.41 33.87
CA LEU A 714 -5.54 -3.86 34.80
C LEU A 714 -5.85 -4.78 35.98
N ARG A 715 -5.57 -6.09 35.89
CA ARG A 715 -5.80 -7.00 37.02
C ARG A 715 -4.71 -6.93 38.07
N ASP A 716 -3.52 -6.44 37.71
CA ASP A 716 -2.38 -6.32 38.60
C ASP A 716 -2.25 -4.91 39.20
N VAL A 717 -3.08 -3.95 38.78
CA VAL A 717 -3.05 -2.57 39.28
C VAL A 717 -3.83 -2.41 40.58
N ARG A 718 -3.32 -1.56 41.49
CA ARG A 718 -4.04 -1.04 42.65
C ARG A 718 -4.57 0.36 42.32
N LEU A 719 -5.88 0.48 42.08
CA LEU A 719 -6.43 1.64 41.41
C LEU A 719 -6.50 2.89 42.28
N ASP A 720 -6.76 2.76 43.58
CA ASP A 720 -6.73 3.87 44.54
C ASP A 720 -5.42 4.68 44.48
N ASP A 721 -4.28 3.98 44.51
CA ASP A 721 -2.92 4.51 44.44
C ASP A 721 -2.63 5.22 43.12
N LEU A 722 -2.95 4.56 42.00
CA LEU A 722 -2.80 5.14 40.68
C LEU A 722 -3.64 6.41 40.54
N THR A 723 -4.89 6.37 41.00
CA THR A 723 -5.82 7.49 40.93
C THR A 723 -5.30 8.70 41.70
N GLU A 724 -4.80 8.51 42.92
CA GLU A 724 -4.26 9.59 43.74
C GLU A 724 -3.00 10.22 43.11
N ARG A 725 -2.02 9.39 42.74
CA ARG A 725 -0.75 9.87 42.17
C ARG A 725 -0.96 10.52 40.80
N LEU A 726 -1.77 9.92 39.93
CA LEU A 726 -2.05 10.46 38.59
C LEU A 726 -2.81 11.78 38.65
N ASN A 727 -3.81 11.91 39.54
CA ASN A 727 -4.52 13.17 39.70
C ASN A 727 -3.58 14.28 40.18
N THR A 728 -2.71 13.98 41.15
CA THR A 728 -1.71 14.93 41.64
C THR A 728 -0.77 15.36 40.52
N ALA A 729 -0.28 14.42 39.71
CA ALA A 729 0.57 14.71 38.56
C ALA A 729 -0.14 15.61 37.54
N ILE A 730 -1.37 15.28 37.17
CA ILE A 730 -2.19 16.06 36.24
C ILE A 730 -2.43 17.49 36.76
N ASP A 731 -2.63 17.68 38.07
CA ASP A 731 -2.92 18.99 38.66
C ASP A 731 -1.68 19.90 38.77
N HIS A 732 -0.50 19.33 39.03
CA HIS A 732 0.74 20.09 39.22
C HIS A 732 1.62 20.20 37.96
N ALA A 733 1.17 19.66 36.84
CA ALA A 733 1.94 19.64 35.60
C ALA A 733 1.93 20.98 34.86
N GLU A 734 2.96 21.80 35.08
CA GLU A 734 3.42 22.73 34.04
C GLU A 734 4.50 22.09 33.14
N ARG A 735 5.15 20.99 33.56
CA ARG A 735 6.24 20.31 32.82
C ARG A 735 6.35 18.79 32.99
N GLN A 736 5.38 18.10 33.57
CA GLN A 736 5.48 16.64 33.75
C GLN A 736 5.10 15.86 32.47
N ASP A 737 5.98 14.94 32.08
CA ASP A 737 5.70 13.92 31.08
C ASP A 737 4.89 12.78 31.74
N ILE A 738 3.59 12.75 31.49
CA ILE A 738 2.68 11.75 32.06
C ILE A 738 2.99 10.34 31.52
N ARG A 739 3.50 10.23 30.29
CA ARG A 739 3.89 8.93 29.74
C ARG A 739 5.07 8.37 30.51
N ALA A 740 6.08 9.19 30.79
CA ALA A 740 7.21 8.79 31.64
C ALA A 740 6.72 8.41 33.05
N PHE A 741 5.88 9.25 33.67
CA PHE A 741 5.29 8.98 34.97
C PHE A 741 4.55 7.64 35.04
N LEU A 742 3.71 7.32 34.05
CA LEU A 742 2.96 6.06 34.02
C LEU A 742 3.87 4.84 33.78
N LYS A 743 4.96 5.01 33.00
CA LYS A 743 5.97 3.95 32.83
C LYS A 743 6.72 3.69 34.14
N ASP A 744 7.11 4.75 34.84
CA ASP A 744 7.78 4.64 36.14
C ASP A 744 6.86 3.98 37.17
N TYR A 745 5.59 4.40 37.23
CA TYR A 745 4.56 3.76 38.05
C TYR A 745 4.42 2.26 37.74
N ALA A 746 4.34 1.91 36.46
CA ALA A 746 4.22 0.52 36.03
C ALA A 746 5.43 -0.31 36.44
N ASN A 747 6.65 0.23 36.29
CA ASN A 747 7.88 -0.42 36.72
C ASN A 747 7.94 -0.61 38.25
N GLU A 748 7.62 0.44 39.02
CA GLU A 748 7.56 0.41 40.49
C GLU A 748 6.55 -0.63 41.00
N SER A 749 5.42 -0.76 40.31
CA SER A 749 4.30 -1.63 40.69
C SER A 749 4.40 -3.04 40.08
N GLY A 750 5.44 -3.32 39.30
CA GLY A 750 5.64 -4.62 38.64
C GLY A 750 4.60 -4.95 37.55
N LEU A 751 3.96 -3.93 36.96
CA LEU A 751 2.95 -4.11 35.92
C LEU A 751 3.60 -4.47 34.59
N THR A 752 3.01 -5.43 33.88
CA THR A 752 3.43 -5.79 32.52
C THR A 752 2.68 -4.92 31.51
N LEU A 753 3.43 -4.11 30.74
CA LEU A 753 2.90 -3.24 29.67
C LEU A 753 2.83 -3.91 28.29
#